data_AF-A0A919IRG2-F1
#
_entry.id   AF-A0A919IRG2-F1
#
_cell.length_a   1.000
_cell.length_b   1.000
_cell.length_c   1.000
_cell.angle_alpha   90.00
_cell.angle_beta   90.00
_cell.angle_gamma   90.00
#
_symmetry.space_group_name_H-M   'P 1'
#
loop_
_entity.id
_entity.type
_entity.pdbx_description
1 polymer ?
#
loop_
_entity_poly.entity_id
_entity_poly.type
_entity_poly.pdbx_seq_one_letter_code
_entity_poly.pdbx_strand_id
1 'polypeptide(L)'
;MAQWLVMHAGWPAEPPGTLVTGARFRQRVTLMGTPVEVRWTVTGVTPDRAIQLDGTGPMGIEVGLYLSLVAEGDTTTVHLGGGVQGGPTDGPVGSMVARSLTDALRNSLRRLARADLTAPPAAPPRRERSGTIIHARTGLEVDPWTPVIVGAGQVTERSTDPENGDPVSLAVRALRRAADDDATVDLTGKADTIGWVASVSWQYPDAGALIAQRLGAAPAQTVQTGLFGGDGPLRLLNDLAAAITRGETSIALIAGAEAAATERAGTRLDWPRQPDGTAPARILGAGREPNNDAETAAGLTSPLHLYALIEAALRRKRGRTPEEHQAAITSLWSRFSRVAATNPYAWLPQARTAAELATPGDGNRPVCAPYTKLLTANLQVNQAAGLILCSAQAAHEAGVPQDRWIFVHAGAHAEDEWFVTERADLASSPAIHAVGRAVLGHAGRTIDEIGHLDLYACFPSAVQIAAEELGVPLDRQLTVTGGLTFAGGPGNNYASHAVATLVPRLRSDPEGFGLATAVGWYLTKHAATVLSARPPGAGFRDIDAGLRLPRPARRVVTGPAERGVLEAYTVTYRRDGTPDTGIVTEILGDGTRVVRTVAPATLAGDPFGGTPLPPPGEPPVLVEWHGSVTVIRLNRPAARNAVDPVTARLLKRAIDAFEADPEARVAVLTGNGPVVCSGTDLPAAARGEDPPAEDRTARPPAKPLIAAVEGAALGAGCELALAADLIVAADDSLFGLPEVRHGPVAADGVLRLARGLPRAIALELVLTGEPMPARRLHDLGLINRVTGPGKAYAQAMDLAVLIASHPAAAVLHAKRIVDRHHGRTGDDANLDLRKAPS
;
A
#
# COMPACT_ATOMS: atom_id res chain seq x y z
N MET A 1 -9.52 -18.04 -8.05
CA MET A 1 -9.34 -18.02 -9.52
C MET A 1 -7.98 -18.61 -9.85
N ALA A 2 -7.94 -19.71 -10.61
CA ALA A 2 -6.68 -20.32 -11.05
C ALA A 2 -6.06 -19.45 -12.17
N GLN A 3 -4.92 -18.81 -11.88
CA GLN A 3 -4.13 -18.09 -12.87
C GLN A 3 -3.47 -19.12 -13.80
N TRP A 4 -4.15 -19.49 -14.89
CA TRP A 4 -3.76 -20.62 -15.74
C TRP A 4 -2.64 -20.29 -16.74
N LEU A 5 -2.37 -18.99 -16.97
CA LEU A 5 -1.22 -18.52 -17.76
C LEU A 5 -0.42 -17.51 -16.94
N VAL A 6 0.55 -17.99 -16.16
CA VAL A 6 1.53 -17.12 -15.47
C VAL A 6 2.88 -17.34 -16.14
N MET A 7 3.06 -16.69 -17.29
CA MET A 7 4.40 -16.45 -17.77
C MET A 7 5.03 -15.46 -16.78
N HIS A 8 6.22 -15.79 -16.29
CA HIS A 8 6.84 -15.15 -15.13
C HIS A 8 6.72 -13.62 -15.14
N ALA A 9 6.33 -13.05 -13.99
CA ALA A 9 6.24 -11.61 -13.64
C ALA A 9 4.83 -11.01 -13.42
N GLY A 10 3.76 -11.80 -13.57
CA GLY A 10 2.44 -11.45 -13.06
C GLY A 10 1.68 -10.44 -13.93
N TRP A 11 0.61 -9.88 -13.37
CA TRP A 11 -0.32 -9.02 -14.09
C TRP A 11 -0.18 -7.57 -13.58
N PRO A 12 -0.07 -6.56 -14.47
CA PRO A 12 -0.14 -5.15 -14.07
C PRO A 12 -1.50 -4.76 -13.46
N ALA A 13 -2.56 -5.55 -13.72
CA ALA A 13 -3.94 -5.36 -13.25
C ALA A 13 -4.58 -6.74 -12.92
N GLU A 14 -5.88 -6.81 -12.65
CA GLU A 14 -6.55 -8.12 -12.51
C GLU A 14 -6.43 -8.95 -13.81
N PRO A 15 -6.17 -10.27 -13.72
CA PRO A 15 -6.14 -11.12 -14.89
C PRO A 15 -7.51 -11.12 -15.60
N PRO A 16 -7.56 -11.24 -16.94
CA PRO A 16 -8.82 -11.27 -17.66
C PRO A 16 -9.66 -12.47 -17.18
N GLY A 17 -10.86 -12.17 -16.69
CA GLY A 17 -11.78 -13.20 -16.18
C GLY A 17 -12.32 -14.13 -17.27
N THR A 18 -12.31 -13.70 -18.54
CA THR A 18 -12.71 -14.50 -19.71
C THR A 18 -11.96 -14.01 -20.94
N LEU A 19 -11.53 -14.93 -21.82
CA LEU A 19 -10.87 -14.60 -23.09
C LEU A 19 -11.85 -14.78 -24.24
N VAL A 20 -12.04 -13.71 -25.03
CA VAL A 20 -12.87 -13.67 -26.24
C VAL A 20 -12.06 -13.11 -27.39
N THR A 21 -12.32 -13.54 -28.63
CA THR A 21 -11.65 -12.99 -29.83
C THR A 21 -11.76 -11.47 -29.85
N GLY A 22 -10.62 -10.78 -30.05
CA GLY A 22 -10.50 -9.33 -30.02
C GLY A 22 -10.11 -8.76 -28.65
N ALA A 23 -10.18 -9.53 -27.56
CA ALA A 23 -9.78 -9.06 -26.24
C ALA A 23 -8.29 -8.71 -26.20
N ARG A 24 -7.96 -7.59 -25.56
CA ARG A 24 -6.58 -7.14 -25.38
C ARG A 24 -6.24 -7.05 -23.90
N PHE A 25 -5.08 -7.56 -23.53
CA PHE A 25 -4.61 -7.52 -22.15
C PHE A 25 -3.10 -7.39 -22.08
N ARG A 26 -2.59 -6.99 -20.93
CA ARG A 26 -1.15 -6.85 -20.69
C ARG A 26 -0.71 -7.88 -19.67
N GLN A 27 0.42 -8.49 -19.92
CA GLN A 27 1.05 -9.42 -19.00
C GLN A 27 2.52 -9.07 -18.89
N ARG A 28 3.08 -9.15 -17.69
CA ARG A 28 4.54 -9.12 -17.54
C ARG A 28 5.05 -10.54 -17.78
N VAL A 29 5.97 -10.66 -18.72
CA VAL A 29 6.64 -11.90 -19.10
C VAL A 29 8.14 -11.72 -18.92
N THR A 30 8.83 -12.69 -18.34
CA THR A 30 10.29 -12.68 -18.32
C THR A 30 10.86 -13.12 -19.67
N LEU A 31 11.53 -12.22 -20.38
CA LEU A 31 12.33 -12.53 -21.57
C LEU A 31 13.81 -12.34 -21.24
N MET A 32 14.62 -13.38 -21.44
CA MET A 32 16.07 -13.35 -21.16
C MET A 32 16.41 -12.88 -19.72
N GLY A 33 15.62 -13.31 -18.73
CA GLY A 33 15.82 -12.94 -17.33
C GLY A 33 15.37 -11.53 -16.93
N THR A 34 14.80 -10.75 -17.86
CA THR A 34 14.27 -9.41 -17.59
C THR A 34 12.74 -9.40 -17.70
N PRO A 35 12.01 -8.85 -16.72
CA PRO A 35 10.57 -8.64 -16.85
C PRO A 35 10.28 -7.64 -17.97
N VAL A 36 9.50 -8.05 -18.96
CA VAL A 36 9.03 -7.19 -20.04
C VAL A 36 7.51 -7.23 -20.11
N GLU A 37 6.90 -6.14 -20.54
CA GLU A 37 5.46 -6.10 -20.78
C GLU A 37 5.17 -6.61 -22.20
N VAL A 38 4.32 -7.63 -22.29
CA VAL A 38 3.76 -8.10 -23.56
C VAL A 38 2.29 -7.67 -23.62
N ARG A 39 1.93 -7.02 -24.73
CA ARG A 39 0.54 -6.63 -25.03
C ARG A 39 -0.09 -7.72 -25.88
N TRP A 40 -0.97 -8.50 -25.28
CA TRP A 40 -1.66 -9.60 -25.93
C TRP A 40 -2.94 -9.14 -26.61
N THR A 41 -3.24 -9.74 -27.75
CA THR A 41 -4.53 -9.71 -28.44
C THR A 41 -4.99 -11.15 -28.63
N VAL A 42 -6.19 -11.48 -28.18
CA VAL A 42 -6.81 -12.77 -28.50
C VAL A 42 -7.22 -12.73 -29.97
N THR A 43 -6.50 -13.44 -30.83
CA THR A 43 -6.76 -13.43 -32.28
C THR A 43 -7.74 -14.51 -32.71
N GLY A 44 -7.99 -15.50 -31.87
CA GLY A 44 -9.03 -16.50 -32.08
C GLY A 44 -9.40 -17.23 -30.80
N VAL A 45 -10.69 -17.55 -30.67
CA VAL A 45 -11.22 -18.54 -29.74
C VAL A 45 -12.05 -19.51 -30.56
N THR A 46 -11.69 -20.79 -30.55
CA THR A 46 -12.35 -21.81 -31.36
C THR A 46 -13.41 -22.58 -30.55
N PRO A 47 -14.41 -23.20 -31.20
CA PRO A 47 -15.46 -23.97 -30.51
C PRO A 47 -14.94 -25.17 -29.69
N ASP A 48 -13.79 -25.73 -30.08
CA ASP A 48 -13.06 -26.79 -29.38
C ASP A 48 -12.18 -26.26 -28.23
N ARG A 49 -12.50 -25.07 -27.70
CA ARG A 49 -11.83 -24.44 -26.55
C ARG A 49 -10.34 -24.18 -26.79
N ALA A 50 -9.94 -23.87 -28.01
CA ALA A 50 -8.60 -23.35 -28.30
C ALA A 50 -8.60 -21.82 -28.30
N ILE A 51 -7.47 -21.24 -27.90
CA ILE A 51 -7.24 -19.80 -27.77
C ILE A 51 -5.93 -19.46 -28.48
N GLN A 52 -6.00 -18.50 -29.39
CA GLN A 52 -4.89 -17.90 -30.10
C GLN A 52 -4.62 -16.52 -29.54
N LEU A 53 -3.37 -16.24 -29.19
CA LEU A 53 -2.90 -14.97 -28.65
C LEU A 53 -1.74 -14.46 -29.48
N ASP A 54 -1.80 -13.20 -29.91
CA ASP A 54 -0.65 -12.50 -30.49
C ASP A 54 -0.22 -11.38 -29.55
N GLY A 55 1.04 -11.39 -29.17
CA GLY A 55 1.66 -10.52 -28.19
C GLY A 55 2.70 -9.62 -28.83
N THR A 56 2.70 -8.33 -28.49
CA THR A 56 3.79 -7.41 -28.88
C THR A 56 4.56 -6.96 -27.65
N GLY A 57 5.85 -7.26 -27.60
CA GLY A 57 6.81 -6.87 -26.57
C GLY A 57 7.76 -5.75 -27.01
N PRO A 58 8.68 -5.32 -26.13
CA PRO A 58 9.68 -4.29 -26.45
C PRO A 58 10.62 -4.73 -27.58
N MET A 59 11.24 -3.76 -28.25
CA MET A 59 12.14 -3.95 -29.41
C MET A 59 11.51 -4.65 -30.63
N GLY A 60 10.18 -4.64 -30.75
CA GLY A 60 9.49 -5.24 -31.89
C GLY A 60 9.47 -6.76 -31.86
N ILE A 61 9.65 -7.38 -30.68
CA ILE A 61 9.45 -8.82 -30.49
C ILE A 61 7.95 -9.11 -30.52
N GLU A 62 7.54 -10.00 -31.40
CA GLU A 62 6.19 -10.53 -31.52
C GLU A 62 6.16 -11.96 -30.99
N VAL A 63 5.14 -12.30 -30.20
CA VAL A 63 4.96 -13.60 -29.57
C VAL A 63 3.58 -14.13 -29.91
N GLY A 64 3.51 -15.22 -30.66
CA GLY A 64 2.26 -15.96 -30.88
C GLY A 64 2.13 -17.09 -29.86
N LEU A 65 0.96 -17.28 -29.27
CA LEU A 65 0.62 -18.45 -28.45
C LEU A 65 -0.66 -19.11 -28.97
N TYR A 66 -0.66 -20.43 -28.94
CA TYR A 66 -1.81 -21.26 -29.24
C TYR A 66 -2.02 -22.21 -28.06
N LEU A 67 -3.17 -22.14 -27.41
CA LEU A 67 -3.56 -23.07 -26.35
C LEU A 67 -4.79 -23.85 -26.81
N SER A 68 -4.82 -25.18 -26.69
CA SER A 68 -6.04 -25.96 -26.88
C SER A 68 -6.26 -26.96 -25.76
N LEU A 69 -7.52 -27.30 -25.53
CA LEU A 69 -7.95 -28.25 -24.51
C LEU A 69 -8.66 -29.41 -25.21
N VAL A 70 -8.09 -30.61 -25.13
CA VAL A 70 -8.69 -31.83 -25.67
C VAL A 70 -9.12 -32.70 -24.49
N ALA A 71 -10.43 -32.92 -24.34
CA ALA A 71 -10.96 -33.79 -23.32
C ALA A 71 -11.11 -35.23 -23.87
N GLU A 72 -10.49 -36.20 -23.21
CA GLU A 72 -10.55 -37.63 -23.51
C GLU A 72 -10.90 -38.40 -22.23
N GLY A 73 -12.18 -38.77 -22.06
CA GLY A 73 -12.68 -39.41 -20.84
C GLY A 73 -12.51 -38.51 -19.61
N ASP A 74 -11.92 -39.04 -18.54
CA ASP A 74 -11.62 -38.30 -17.30
C ASP A 74 -10.33 -37.47 -17.39
N THR A 75 -9.67 -37.46 -18.55
CA THR A 75 -8.40 -36.76 -18.77
C THR A 75 -8.62 -35.56 -19.67
N THR A 76 -8.10 -34.39 -19.29
CA THR A 76 -8.03 -33.22 -20.18
C THR A 76 -6.57 -32.98 -20.53
N THR A 77 -6.25 -33.07 -21.82
CA THR A 77 -4.93 -32.76 -22.36
C THR A 77 -4.88 -31.29 -22.77
N VAL A 78 -3.91 -30.55 -22.24
CA VAL A 78 -3.66 -29.16 -22.61
C VAL A 78 -2.50 -29.11 -23.59
N HIS A 79 -2.74 -28.62 -24.80
CA HIS A 79 -1.69 -28.32 -25.77
C HIS A 79 -1.38 -26.83 -25.71
N LEU A 80 -0.10 -26.49 -25.64
CA LEU A 80 0.38 -25.11 -25.68
C LEU A 80 1.52 -25.02 -26.67
N GLY A 81 1.28 -24.35 -27.80
CA GLY A 81 2.25 -23.98 -28.80
C GLY A 81 2.57 -22.49 -28.70
N GLY A 82 3.76 -22.10 -29.14
CA GLY A 82 4.14 -20.69 -29.20
C GLY A 82 5.24 -20.45 -30.21
N GLY A 83 5.24 -19.26 -30.80
CA GLY A 83 6.25 -18.78 -31.75
C GLY A 83 6.71 -17.38 -31.37
N VAL A 84 7.92 -17.01 -31.76
CA VAL A 84 8.47 -15.67 -31.56
C VAL A 84 9.10 -15.18 -32.86
N GLN A 85 8.86 -13.93 -33.23
CA GLN A 85 9.44 -13.28 -34.41
C GLN A 85 9.79 -11.81 -34.08
N GLY A 86 10.67 -11.16 -34.85
CA GLY A 86 11.01 -9.73 -34.69
C GLY A 86 12.51 -9.46 -34.46
N GLY A 87 12.92 -8.20 -34.27
CA GLY A 87 14.34 -7.84 -34.09
C GLY A 87 14.77 -7.84 -32.63
N PRO A 88 15.10 -9.00 -32.02
CA PRO A 88 16.33 -9.72 -32.35
C PRO A 88 16.14 -11.26 -32.31
N THR A 89 15.30 -11.82 -33.17
CA THR A 89 15.08 -13.28 -33.26
C THR A 89 16.06 -14.00 -34.19
N ASP A 90 16.85 -13.27 -34.96
CA ASP A 90 17.90 -13.84 -35.80
C ASP A 90 19.22 -13.98 -35.02
N GLY A 91 19.84 -15.17 -35.10
CA GLY A 91 21.12 -15.47 -34.46
C GLY A 91 21.03 -15.96 -32.99
N PRO A 92 22.14 -15.92 -32.23
CA PRO A 92 22.24 -16.50 -30.88
C PRO A 92 21.25 -15.92 -29.86
N VAL A 93 20.85 -14.66 -30.04
CA VAL A 93 19.89 -13.94 -29.18
C VAL A 93 18.48 -14.51 -29.33
N GLY A 94 18.02 -14.76 -30.56
CA GLY A 94 16.72 -15.38 -30.81
C GLY A 94 16.60 -16.79 -30.24
N SER A 95 17.68 -17.57 -30.31
CA SER A 95 17.75 -18.89 -29.68
C SER A 95 17.62 -18.83 -28.15
N MET A 96 18.13 -17.78 -27.51
CA MET A 96 17.97 -17.54 -26.07
C MET A 96 16.55 -17.10 -25.71
N VAL A 97 15.93 -16.23 -26.52
CA VAL A 97 14.53 -15.81 -26.34
C VAL A 97 13.58 -17.01 -26.47
N ALA A 98 13.75 -17.83 -27.51
CA ALA A 98 12.94 -19.03 -27.73
C ALA A 98 13.08 -20.05 -26.60
N ARG A 99 14.30 -20.28 -26.08
CA ARG A 99 14.53 -21.14 -24.90
C ARG A 99 13.87 -20.58 -23.65
N SER A 100 14.06 -19.29 -23.36
CA SER A 100 13.44 -18.61 -22.21
C SER A 100 11.91 -18.70 -22.24
N LEU A 101 11.30 -18.52 -23.41
CA LEU A 101 9.86 -18.64 -23.58
C LEU A 101 9.40 -20.10 -23.42
N THR A 102 10.12 -21.05 -24.00
CA THR A 102 9.84 -22.49 -23.89
C THR A 102 9.85 -22.94 -22.43
N ASP A 103 10.84 -22.52 -21.65
CA ASP A 103 10.96 -22.87 -20.24
C ASP A 103 9.84 -22.21 -19.39
N ALA A 104 9.46 -20.97 -19.70
CA ALA A 104 8.34 -20.28 -19.05
C ALA A 104 6.99 -20.98 -19.33
N LEU A 105 6.74 -21.39 -20.58
CA LEU A 105 5.53 -22.11 -20.98
C LEU A 105 5.47 -23.49 -20.32
N ARG A 106 6.59 -24.23 -20.31
CA ARG A 106 6.70 -25.53 -19.64
C ARG A 106 6.43 -25.44 -18.14
N ASN A 107 6.93 -24.39 -17.48
CA ASN A 107 6.65 -24.15 -16.07
C ASN A 107 5.18 -23.80 -15.82
N SER A 108 4.55 -23.03 -16.71
CA SER A 108 3.11 -22.71 -16.62
C SER A 108 2.25 -23.97 -16.72
N LEU A 109 2.53 -24.86 -17.68
CA LEU A 109 1.84 -26.15 -17.82
C LEU A 109 2.02 -27.06 -16.60
N ARG A 110 3.22 -27.09 -16.01
CA ARG A 110 3.47 -27.86 -14.77
C ARG A 110 2.66 -27.33 -13.58
N ARG A 111 2.42 -26.02 -13.49
CA ARG A 111 1.55 -25.44 -12.45
C ARG A 111 0.09 -25.77 -12.71
N LEU A 112 -0.36 -25.65 -13.96
CA LEU A 112 -1.73 -25.98 -14.35
C LEU A 112 -2.07 -27.44 -14.06
N ALA A 113 -1.16 -28.37 -14.37
CA ALA A 113 -1.32 -29.79 -14.08
C ALA A 113 -1.41 -30.13 -12.57
N ARG A 114 -1.02 -29.21 -11.69
CA ARG A 114 -1.09 -29.36 -10.23
C ARG A 114 -2.25 -28.57 -9.60
N ALA A 115 -2.96 -27.77 -10.38
CA ALA A 115 -4.07 -26.95 -9.89
C ALA A 115 -5.36 -27.77 -9.84
N ASP A 116 -6.05 -27.78 -8.71
CA ASP A 116 -7.43 -28.28 -8.63
C ASP A 116 -8.37 -27.23 -9.21
N LEU A 117 -8.84 -27.49 -10.44
CA LEU A 117 -9.69 -26.58 -11.21
C LEU A 117 -11.19 -26.75 -10.88
N THR A 118 -11.54 -27.67 -9.97
CA THR A 118 -12.93 -28.01 -9.63
C THR A 118 -13.38 -27.47 -8.27
N ALA A 119 -12.45 -27.01 -7.43
CA ALA A 119 -12.77 -26.49 -6.11
C ALA A 119 -13.15 -24.98 -6.15
N PRO A 120 -14.32 -24.57 -5.60
CA PRO A 120 -14.50 -23.17 -5.20
C PRO A 120 -13.41 -22.80 -4.18
N PRO A 121 -13.00 -21.52 -4.04
CA PRO A 121 -12.04 -21.13 -3.01
C PRO A 121 -12.62 -21.51 -1.65
N ALA A 122 -12.08 -22.59 -1.06
CA ALA A 122 -12.52 -23.07 0.22
C ALA A 122 -12.14 -21.99 1.25
N ALA A 123 -13.13 -21.34 1.85
CA ALA A 123 -12.92 -20.72 3.14
C ALA A 123 -12.43 -21.85 4.07
N PRO A 124 -11.29 -21.68 4.77
CA PRO A 124 -10.84 -22.71 5.70
C PRO A 124 -11.99 -23.02 6.67
N PRO A 125 -12.25 -24.30 6.99
CA PRO A 125 -13.32 -24.66 7.90
C PRO A 125 -13.11 -23.90 9.22
N ARG A 126 -14.12 -23.10 9.63
CA ARG A 126 -14.10 -22.42 10.91
C ARG A 126 -13.98 -23.48 12.00
N ARG A 127 -12.87 -23.46 12.75
CA ARG A 127 -12.65 -24.38 13.87
C ARG A 127 -13.67 -24.09 14.97
N GLU A 128 -14.11 -25.14 15.67
CA GLU A 128 -15.13 -25.02 16.72
C GLU A 128 -14.62 -24.16 17.89
N ARG A 129 -15.47 -23.25 18.37
CA ARG A 129 -15.23 -22.46 19.59
C ARG A 129 -15.34 -23.39 20.79
N SER A 130 -14.29 -23.48 21.59
CA SER A 130 -14.36 -24.14 22.90
C SER A 130 -15.08 -23.25 23.93
N GLY A 131 -15.35 -23.80 25.12
CA GLY A 131 -16.09 -23.10 26.19
C GLY A 131 -15.38 -21.85 26.73
N THR A 132 -16.01 -21.19 27.70
CA THR A 132 -15.54 -19.94 28.30
C THR A 132 -14.12 -20.05 28.89
N ILE A 133 -13.23 -19.14 28.48
CA ILE A 133 -11.87 -18.98 29.04
C ILE A 133 -11.90 -17.81 30.02
N ILE A 134 -11.54 -18.06 31.28
CA ILE A 134 -11.39 -16.99 32.29
C ILE A 134 -9.91 -16.66 32.44
N HIS A 135 -9.57 -15.39 32.29
CA HIS A 135 -8.22 -14.90 32.53
C HIS A 135 -7.95 -14.80 34.04
N ALA A 136 -7.11 -15.68 34.56
CA ALA A 136 -6.83 -15.92 35.97
C ALA A 136 -6.45 -14.65 36.74
N ARG A 137 -5.68 -13.75 36.13
CA ARG A 137 -5.25 -12.51 36.79
C ARG A 137 -6.39 -11.50 36.93
N THR A 138 -7.19 -11.32 35.89
CA THR A 138 -8.18 -10.23 35.83
C THR A 138 -9.61 -10.68 36.12
N GLY A 139 -9.87 -12.00 36.14
CA GLY A 139 -11.21 -12.58 36.25
C GLY A 139 -12.11 -12.33 35.04
N LEU A 140 -11.56 -11.77 33.96
CA LEU A 140 -12.33 -11.44 32.76
C LEU A 140 -12.50 -12.67 31.88
N GLU A 141 -13.68 -12.78 31.27
CA GLU A 141 -13.92 -13.71 30.17
C GLU A 141 -13.15 -13.25 28.92
N VAL A 142 -12.51 -14.20 28.25
CA VAL A 142 -11.73 -13.99 27.03
C VAL A 142 -12.41 -14.75 25.89
N ASP A 143 -12.71 -14.06 24.78
CA ASP A 143 -13.19 -14.75 23.58
C ASP A 143 -12.12 -15.76 23.12
N PRO A 144 -12.46 -17.04 22.88
CA PRO A 144 -11.52 -18.08 22.45
C PRO A 144 -10.64 -17.69 21.25
N TRP A 145 -11.14 -16.82 20.37
CA TRP A 145 -10.44 -16.30 19.18
C TRP A 145 -9.70 -14.98 19.41
N THR A 146 -9.50 -14.57 20.67
CA THR A 146 -8.67 -13.40 20.98
C THR A 146 -7.21 -13.70 20.64
N PRO A 147 -6.51 -12.86 19.86
CA PRO A 147 -5.11 -13.08 19.51
C PRO A 147 -4.17 -12.78 20.69
N VAL A 148 -3.29 -13.73 21.00
CA VAL A 148 -2.28 -13.65 22.06
C VAL A 148 -0.90 -14.02 21.54
N ILE A 149 0.11 -13.22 21.89
CA ILE A 149 1.52 -13.56 21.73
C ILE A 149 1.92 -14.36 22.96
N VAL A 150 2.39 -15.59 22.74
CA VAL A 150 2.78 -16.53 23.82
C VAL A 150 4.29 -16.75 23.89
N GLY A 151 5.02 -16.42 22.83
CA GLY A 151 6.47 -16.54 22.79
C GLY A 151 7.11 -15.46 21.91
N ALA A 152 8.26 -14.96 22.34
CA ALA A 152 9.07 -14.03 21.55
C ALA A 152 10.56 -14.33 21.69
N GLY A 153 11.28 -14.31 20.57
CA GLY A 153 12.70 -14.64 20.53
C GLY A 153 13.48 -13.72 19.61
N GLN A 154 14.73 -13.44 19.98
CA GLN A 154 15.63 -12.58 19.23
C GLN A 154 17.02 -13.21 19.10
N VAL A 155 17.68 -12.91 17.98
CA VAL A 155 19.03 -13.38 17.63
C VAL A 155 19.84 -12.20 17.12
N THR A 156 21.11 -12.16 17.51
CA THR A 156 22.12 -11.24 16.98
C THR A 156 23.41 -12.01 16.77
N GLU A 157 23.85 -12.08 15.53
CA GLU A 157 25.03 -12.83 15.10
C GLU A 157 26.12 -11.86 14.63
N ARG A 158 27.11 -11.57 15.47
CA ARG A 158 28.16 -10.60 15.09
C ARG A 158 29.22 -11.20 14.17
N SER A 159 29.30 -12.53 14.09
CA SER A 159 30.16 -13.19 13.13
C SER A 159 29.64 -12.97 11.71
N THR A 160 30.56 -12.74 10.77
CA THR A 160 30.28 -12.68 9.33
C THR A 160 30.61 -14.00 8.62
N ASP A 161 30.84 -15.07 9.39
CA ASP A 161 31.05 -16.40 8.83
C ASP A 161 29.71 -16.95 8.27
N PRO A 162 29.64 -17.28 6.96
CA PRO A 162 28.44 -17.82 6.32
C PRO A 162 27.88 -19.09 6.97
N GLU A 163 28.70 -19.87 7.67
CA GLU A 163 28.27 -21.10 8.36
C GLU A 163 27.33 -20.82 9.55
N ASN A 164 27.29 -19.57 10.05
CA ASN A 164 26.34 -19.18 11.10
C ASN A 164 24.90 -19.01 10.61
N GLY A 165 24.67 -19.23 9.31
CA GLY A 165 23.36 -19.44 8.72
C GLY A 165 22.84 -18.26 7.90
N ASP A 166 21.98 -18.60 6.95
CA ASP A 166 21.21 -17.67 6.12
C ASP A 166 20.10 -16.96 6.93
N PRO A 167 19.43 -15.91 6.39
CA PRO A 167 18.32 -15.26 7.09
C PRO A 167 17.25 -16.22 7.63
N VAL A 168 16.86 -17.26 6.86
CA VAL A 168 15.92 -18.27 7.35
C VAL A 168 16.48 -19.06 8.54
N SER A 169 17.79 -19.34 8.58
CA SER A 169 18.42 -20.02 9.73
C SER A 169 18.36 -19.14 10.97
N LEU A 170 18.68 -17.85 10.82
CA LEU A 170 18.59 -16.87 11.91
C LEU A 170 17.15 -16.79 12.45
N ALA A 171 16.16 -16.75 11.55
CA ALA A 171 14.74 -16.74 11.89
C ALA A 171 14.28 -18.00 12.62
N VAL A 172 14.70 -19.19 12.17
CA VAL A 172 14.42 -20.46 12.86
C VAL A 172 15.04 -20.49 14.25
N ARG A 173 16.27 -19.99 14.43
CA ARG A 173 16.88 -19.83 15.77
C ARG A 173 16.07 -18.88 16.65
N ALA A 174 15.57 -17.78 16.09
CA ALA A 174 14.73 -16.82 16.83
C ALA A 174 13.38 -17.44 17.23
N LEU A 175 12.74 -18.22 16.35
CA LEU A 175 11.50 -18.94 16.65
C LEU A 175 11.70 -20.05 17.70
N ARG A 176 12.83 -20.78 17.65
CA ARG A 176 13.17 -21.74 18.72
C ARG A 176 13.35 -21.05 20.07
N ARG A 177 14.04 -19.89 20.09
CA ARG A 177 14.11 -19.06 21.31
C ARG A 177 12.74 -18.56 21.78
N ALA A 178 11.83 -18.27 20.85
CA ALA A 178 10.46 -17.89 21.18
C ALA A 178 9.67 -19.06 21.79
N ALA A 179 9.96 -20.30 21.38
CA ALA A 179 9.42 -21.49 22.04
C ALA A 179 10.06 -21.71 23.42
N ASP A 180 11.38 -21.57 23.54
CA ASP A 180 12.11 -21.73 24.81
C ASP A 180 11.75 -20.66 25.86
N ASP A 181 11.28 -19.49 25.42
CA ASP A 181 10.71 -18.44 26.29
C ASP A 181 9.54 -18.99 27.14
N ASP A 182 8.87 -20.04 26.67
CA ASP A 182 7.96 -20.89 27.43
C ASP A 182 8.49 -22.34 27.48
N ALA A 183 9.40 -22.60 28.43
CA ALA A 183 10.05 -23.90 28.64
C ALA A 183 9.10 -25.10 28.87
N THR A 184 7.78 -24.90 28.83
CA THR A 184 6.76 -25.93 29.08
C THR A 184 5.98 -26.37 27.83
N VAL A 185 5.88 -25.55 26.77
CA VAL A 185 5.03 -25.86 25.59
C VAL A 185 5.65 -25.35 24.28
N ASP A 186 5.95 -26.25 23.34
CA ASP A 186 6.38 -25.90 21.98
C ASP A 186 5.19 -25.95 20.99
N LEU A 187 4.85 -24.79 20.42
CA LEU A 187 3.81 -24.64 19.40
C LEU A 187 4.35 -24.57 17.97
N THR A 188 5.67 -24.55 17.77
CA THR A 188 6.27 -24.26 16.46
C THR A 188 5.91 -25.31 15.40
N GLY A 189 5.95 -26.60 15.76
CA GLY A 189 5.52 -27.69 14.87
C GLY A 189 4.00 -27.76 14.61
N LYS A 190 3.18 -27.05 15.41
CA LYS A 190 1.70 -27.04 15.30
C LYS A 190 1.16 -25.84 14.54
N ALA A 191 2.02 -24.97 14.04
CA ALA A 191 1.60 -23.76 13.34
C ALA A 191 0.86 -24.08 12.04
N ASP A 192 -0.32 -23.51 11.87
CA ASP A 192 -1.11 -23.62 10.64
C ASP A 192 -0.83 -22.46 9.67
N THR A 193 -0.15 -21.41 10.13
CA THR A 193 0.23 -20.26 9.30
C THR A 193 1.66 -19.84 9.60
N ILE A 194 2.45 -19.55 8.57
CA ILE A 194 3.79 -18.96 8.74
C ILE A 194 3.86 -17.62 8.01
N GLY A 195 4.07 -16.56 8.78
CA GLY A 195 4.33 -15.20 8.34
C GLY A 195 5.82 -14.92 8.21
N TRP A 196 6.22 -14.37 7.08
CA TRP A 196 7.59 -13.93 6.80
C TRP A 196 7.67 -12.42 6.51
N VAL A 197 8.52 -11.73 7.25
CA VAL A 197 8.95 -10.37 6.89
C VAL A 197 10.05 -10.51 5.84
N ALA A 198 9.82 -9.99 4.64
CA ALA A 198 10.71 -10.16 3.51
C ALA A 198 12.11 -9.61 3.84
N SER A 199 13.12 -10.46 3.60
CA SER A 199 14.54 -10.15 3.79
C SER A 199 15.07 -9.38 2.59
N VAL A 200 15.80 -8.30 2.85
CA VAL A 200 16.44 -7.45 1.84
C VAL A 200 17.79 -8.03 1.41
N SER A 201 18.56 -8.61 2.34
CA SER A 201 19.90 -9.19 2.10
C SER A 201 19.88 -10.51 1.32
N TRP A 202 18.84 -11.33 1.49
CA TRP A 202 18.66 -12.52 0.67
C TRP A 202 17.17 -12.79 0.44
N GLN A 203 16.79 -12.86 -0.83
CA GLN A 203 15.38 -13.01 -1.22
C GLN A 203 15.02 -14.47 -1.38
N TYR A 204 13.91 -14.84 -0.78
CA TYR A 204 13.32 -16.16 -0.89
C TYR A 204 11.97 -16.02 -1.59
N PRO A 205 11.71 -16.85 -2.62
CA PRO A 205 10.38 -16.90 -3.21
C PRO A 205 9.29 -17.25 -2.18
N ASP A 206 9.53 -18.18 -1.25
CA ASP A 206 8.68 -18.44 -0.08
C ASP A 206 9.54 -18.90 1.12
N ALA A 207 10.01 -17.94 1.92
CA ALA A 207 10.76 -18.27 3.14
C ALA A 207 9.91 -19.02 4.18
N GLY A 208 8.59 -18.80 4.20
CA GLY A 208 7.67 -19.47 5.12
C GLY A 208 7.72 -20.99 4.95
N ALA A 209 7.77 -21.47 3.70
CA ALA A 209 7.91 -22.88 3.40
C ALA A 209 9.25 -23.47 3.90
N LEU A 210 10.35 -22.72 3.81
CA LEU A 210 11.65 -23.16 4.34
C LEU A 210 11.66 -23.20 5.88
N ILE A 211 11.02 -22.22 6.52
CA ILE A 211 10.84 -22.21 7.99
C ILE A 211 10.02 -23.42 8.42
N ALA A 212 8.89 -23.70 7.74
CA ALA A 212 8.05 -24.86 8.00
C ALA A 212 8.86 -26.16 7.98
N GLN A 213 9.63 -26.36 6.91
CA GLN A 213 10.48 -27.53 6.74
C GLN A 213 11.48 -27.72 7.89
N ARG A 214 12.13 -26.63 8.35
CA ARG A 214 13.15 -26.67 9.40
C ARG A 214 12.61 -26.82 10.82
N LEU A 215 11.34 -26.46 11.02
CA LEU A 215 10.62 -26.61 12.29
C LEU A 215 9.74 -27.87 12.33
N GLY A 216 9.63 -28.60 11.22
CA GLY A 216 8.73 -29.76 11.12
C GLY A 216 7.24 -29.37 11.16
N ALA A 217 6.91 -28.13 10.79
CA ALA A 217 5.53 -27.65 10.70
C ALA A 217 4.93 -27.93 9.32
N ALA A 218 3.61 -28.09 9.27
CA ALA A 218 2.85 -28.27 8.03
C ALA A 218 1.76 -27.19 7.92
N PRO A 219 2.11 -25.92 7.67
CA PRO A 219 1.15 -24.84 7.65
C PRO A 219 0.17 -25.00 6.47
N ALA A 220 -1.08 -24.62 6.69
CA ALA A 220 -2.09 -24.52 5.63
C ALA A 220 -1.76 -23.38 4.66
N GLN A 221 -1.07 -22.33 5.11
CA GLN A 221 -0.67 -21.21 4.27
C GLN A 221 0.61 -20.51 4.76
N THR A 222 1.31 -19.90 3.81
CA THR A 222 2.45 -19.00 4.04
C THR A 222 2.07 -17.58 3.61
N VAL A 223 2.44 -16.59 4.43
CA VAL A 223 2.18 -15.17 4.17
C VAL A 223 3.50 -14.43 4.20
N GLN A 224 3.76 -13.58 3.21
CA GLN A 224 4.98 -12.79 3.12
C GLN A 224 4.65 -11.31 3.02
N THR A 225 5.49 -10.43 3.56
CA THR A 225 5.36 -8.98 3.32
C THR A 225 5.99 -8.57 1.99
N GLY A 226 5.62 -7.41 1.45
CA GLY A 226 6.31 -6.81 0.32
C GLY A 226 7.81 -6.63 0.61
N LEU A 227 8.64 -6.73 -0.44
CA LEU A 227 10.10 -6.72 -0.31
C LEU A 227 10.67 -5.50 0.42
N PHE A 228 10.01 -4.34 0.33
CA PHE A 228 10.47 -3.10 0.95
C PHE A 228 9.38 -2.49 1.83
N GLY A 229 9.71 -2.26 3.10
CA GLY A 229 8.81 -1.67 4.08
C GLY A 229 9.11 -2.09 5.50
N GLY A 230 9.68 -1.17 6.29
CA GLY A 230 9.82 -1.36 7.73
C GLY A 230 8.49 -1.41 8.49
N ASP A 231 7.37 -1.08 7.84
CA ASP A 231 5.98 -1.29 8.32
C ASP A 231 5.54 -2.76 8.30
N GLY A 232 6.20 -3.59 7.47
CA GLY A 232 5.86 -4.98 7.21
C GLY A 232 5.63 -5.84 8.46
N PRO A 233 6.51 -5.81 9.49
CA PRO A 233 6.32 -6.60 10.70
C PRO A 233 5.00 -6.37 11.42
N LEU A 234 4.62 -5.10 11.64
CA LEU A 234 3.38 -4.79 12.34
C LEU A 234 2.17 -5.01 11.44
N ARG A 235 2.29 -4.78 10.13
CA ARG A 235 1.26 -5.14 9.14
C ARG A 235 0.97 -6.63 9.16
N LEU A 236 2.01 -7.46 9.20
CA LEU A 236 1.89 -8.93 9.25
C LEU A 236 1.31 -9.40 10.60
N LEU A 237 1.78 -8.83 11.72
CA LEU A 237 1.23 -9.12 13.05
C LEU A 237 -0.27 -8.79 13.12
N ASN A 238 -0.66 -7.59 12.68
CA ASN A 238 -2.03 -7.13 12.74
C ASN A 238 -2.96 -7.95 11.81
N ASP A 239 -2.50 -8.28 10.60
CA ASP A 239 -3.26 -9.12 9.66
C ASP A 239 -3.48 -10.54 10.19
N LEU A 240 -2.46 -11.17 10.77
CA LEU A 240 -2.57 -12.52 11.34
C LEU A 240 -3.40 -12.53 12.63
N ALA A 241 -3.32 -11.48 13.46
CA ALA A 241 -4.20 -11.29 14.60
C ALA A 241 -5.68 -11.14 14.16
N ALA A 242 -5.92 -10.46 13.02
CA ALA A 242 -7.26 -10.35 12.44
C ALA A 242 -7.75 -11.70 11.89
N ALA A 243 -6.87 -12.49 11.26
CA ALA A 243 -7.18 -13.85 10.79
C ALA A 243 -7.55 -14.79 11.96
N ILE A 244 -6.84 -14.68 13.09
CA ILE A 244 -7.19 -15.39 14.33
C ILE A 244 -8.56 -14.97 14.84
N THR A 245 -8.86 -13.67 14.88
CA THR A 245 -10.17 -13.16 15.31
C THR A 245 -11.33 -13.68 14.44
N ARG A 246 -11.06 -13.94 13.14
CA ARG A 246 -12.03 -14.52 12.21
C ARG A 246 -12.10 -16.06 12.24
N GLY A 247 -11.21 -16.72 12.99
CA GLY A 247 -11.10 -18.18 13.06
C GLY A 247 -10.46 -18.83 11.83
N GLU A 248 -9.72 -18.06 11.02
CA GLU A 248 -9.02 -18.52 9.81
C GLU A 248 -7.63 -19.12 10.11
N THR A 249 -7.04 -18.68 11.22
CA THR A 249 -5.72 -19.08 11.72
C THR A 249 -5.85 -19.39 13.21
N SER A 250 -5.19 -20.44 13.71
CA SER A 250 -5.19 -20.77 15.14
C SER A 250 -3.83 -20.55 15.77
N ILE A 251 -2.76 -20.96 15.07
CA ILE A 251 -1.37 -20.79 15.50
C ILE A 251 -0.58 -20.28 14.31
N ALA A 252 0.00 -19.09 14.46
CA ALA A 252 0.88 -18.45 13.49
C ALA A 252 2.29 -18.25 14.06
N LEU A 253 3.29 -18.55 13.24
CA LEU A 253 4.67 -18.12 13.48
C LEU A 253 4.95 -16.89 12.64
N ILE A 254 5.48 -15.83 13.25
CA ILE A 254 5.92 -14.63 12.55
C ILE A 254 7.42 -14.53 12.70
N ALA A 255 8.15 -14.43 11.60
CA ALA A 255 9.59 -14.21 11.68
C ALA A 255 10.09 -13.28 10.58
N GLY A 256 11.23 -12.67 10.86
CA GLY A 256 12.02 -11.95 9.88
C GLY A 256 13.49 -11.96 10.29
N ALA A 257 14.36 -11.79 9.32
CA ALA A 257 15.79 -11.75 9.55
C ALA A 257 16.51 -11.02 8.43
N GLU A 258 17.68 -10.49 8.75
CA GLU A 258 18.68 -10.06 7.77
C GLU A 258 20.02 -10.72 8.10
N ALA A 259 20.83 -10.96 7.07
CA ALA A 259 22.22 -11.40 7.17
C ALA A 259 23.15 -10.47 6.37
N ALA A 260 22.83 -9.18 6.37
CA ALA A 260 23.48 -8.17 5.53
C ALA A 260 24.96 -7.93 5.90
N ALA A 261 25.36 -8.17 7.16
CA ALA A 261 26.77 -8.06 7.56
C ALA A 261 27.60 -9.19 6.94
N THR A 262 27.06 -10.42 6.91
CA THR A 262 27.69 -11.57 6.23
C THR A 262 27.73 -11.38 4.72
N GLU A 263 26.63 -10.95 4.10
CA GLU A 263 26.57 -10.69 2.66
C GLU A 263 27.63 -9.67 2.23
N ARG A 264 27.77 -8.58 3.00
CA ARG A 264 28.73 -7.51 2.70
C ARG A 264 30.20 -7.93 2.88
N ALA A 265 30.48 -8.98 3.66
CA ALA A 265 31.85 -9.48 3.83
C ALA A 265 32.43 -10.06 2.53
N GLY A 266 31.60 -10.29 1.50
CA GLY A 266 32.05 -10.66 0.16
C GLY A 266 32.52 -12.11 0.03
N THR A 267 32.17 -12.96 0.99
CA THR A 267 32.40 -14.41 0.93
C THR A 267 31.38 -15.07 0.00
N ARG A 268 31.75 -16.20 -0.61
CA ARG A 268 30.82 -16.97 -1.44
C ARG A 268 29.73 -17.57 -0.55
N LEU A 269 28.48 -17.22 -0.83
CA LEU A 269 27.31 -17.71 -0.09
C LEU A 269 26.69 -18.91 -0.82
N ASP A 270 26.56 -20.04 -0.12
CA ASP A 270 25.84 -21.24 -0.59
C ASP A 270 24.48 -21.36 0.12
N TRP A 271 23.81 -20.23 0.27
CA TRP A 271 22.51 -20.17 0.95
C TRP A 271 21.40 -20.76 0.07
N PRO A 272 20.32 -21.29 0.69
CA PRO A 272 19.26 -21.97 -0.01
C PRO A 272 18.67 -21.16 -1.15
N ARG A 273 18.39 -21.86 -2.25
CA ARG A 273 17.61 -21.39 -3.38
C ARG A 273 16.39 -22.28 -3.54
N GLN A 274 15.25 -21.68 -3.86
CA GLN A 274 14.02 -22.42 -4.09
C GLN A 274 13.77 -22.58 -5.61
N PRO A 275 13.07 -23.65 -6.03
CA PRO A 275 12.73 -23.83 -7.43
C PRO A 275 11.91 -22.66 -7.98
N ASP A 276 12.10 -22.36 -9.26
CA ASP A 276 11.30 -21.37 -9.97
C ASP A 276 9.80 -21.65 -9.86
N GLY A 277 9.05 -20.60 -9.52
CA GLY A 277 7.60 -20.66 -9.35
C GLY A 277 7.10 -21.08 -7.97
N THR A 278 8.02 -21.29 -7.02
CA THR A 278 7.70 -21.21 -5.60
C THR A 278 7.20 -19.79 -5.27
N ALA A 279 6.14 -19.67 -4.47
CA ALA A 279 5.58 -18.40 -4.02
C ALA A 279 4.75 -18.63 -2.76
N PRO A 280 4.63 -17.63 -1.86
CA PRO A 280 3.75 -17.73 -0.71
C PRO A 280 2.29 -17.76 -1.18
N ALA A 281 1.39 -18.21 -0.30
CA ALA A 281 -0.04 -18.14 -0.57
C ALA A 281 -0.53 -16.69 -0.71
N ARG A 282 0.06 -15.75 0.05
CA ARG A 282 -0.30 -14.33 0.02
C ARG A 282 0.90 -13.42 0.26
N ILE A 283 0.94 -12.28 -0.43
CA ILE A 283 1.88 -11.17 -0.17
C ILE A 283 1.10 -9.97 0.39
N LEU A 284 1.54 -9.41 1.51
CA LEU A 284 0.97 -8.25 2.18
C LEU A 284 1.71 -6.96 1.84
N GLY A 285 0.96 -5.90 1.58
CA GLY A 285 1.48 -4.57 1.25
C GLY A 285 1.52 -4.30 -0.26
N ALA A 286 1.43 -3.01 -0.62
CA ALA A 286 1.41 -2.57 -2.01
C ALA A 286 2.82 -2.51 -2.61
N GLY A 287 2.97 -3.03 -3.82
CA GLY A 287 4.16 -2.85 -4.66
C GLY A 287 3.95 -1.66 -5.61
N ARG A 288 4.41 -0.48 -5.22
CA ARG A 288 4.43 0.73 -6.06
C ARG A 288 5.84 1.29 -6.12
N GLU A 289 6.16 1.92 -7.25
CA GLU A 289 7.46 2.57 -7.46
C GLU A 289 7.77 3.57 -6.33
N PRO A 290 9.00 3.58 -5.79
CA PRO A 290 9.33 4.40 -4.62
C PRO A 290 9.39 5.90 -4.92
N ASN A 291 9.65 6.28 -6.18
CA ASN A 291 9.89 7.65 -6.57
C ASN A 291 9.06 8.04 -7.79
N ASN A 292 8.74 9.33 -7.90
CA ASN A 292 8.24 9.92 -9.14
C ASN A 292 9.41 10.40 -10.02
N ASP A 293 9.08 10.86 -11.24
CA ASP A 293 10.08 11.33 -12.20
C ASP A 293 10.89 12.52 -11.66
N ALA A 294 10.25 13.42 -10.91
CA ALA A 294 10.89 14.62 -10.37
C ALA A 294 11.92 14.28 -9.28
N GLU A 295 11.58 13.37 -8.38
CA GLU A 295 12.49 12.84 -7.36
C GLU A 295 13.66 12.11 -8.00
N THR A 296 13.38 11.26 -8.99
CA THR A 296 14.41 10.50 -9.71
C THR A 296 15.38 11.45 -10.43
N ALA A 297 14.86 12.44 -11.15
CA ALA A 297 15.67 13.45 -11.85
C ALA A 297 16.54 14.29 -10.90
N ALA A 298 16.10 14.52 -9.66
CA ALA A 298 16.85 15.24 -8.64
C ALA A 298 17.82 14.35 -7.83
N GLY A 299 17.92 13.06 -8.13
CA GLY A 299 18.80 12.13 -7.41
C GLY A 299 18.28 11.70 -6.03
N LEU A 300 16.96 11.79 -5.80
CA LEU A 300 16.30 11.41 -4.54
C LEU A 300 15.94 9.92 -4.47
N THR A 301 16.80 9.05 -4.99
CA THR A 301 16.60 7.58 -4.98
C THR A 301 17.06 6.94 -3.66
N SER A 302 17.96 7.60 -2.92
CA SER A 302 18.41 7.14 -1.60
C SER A 302 17.47 7.63 -0.50
N PRO A 303 16.97 6.75 0.40
CA PRO A 303 16.18 7.17 1.55
C PRO A 303 16.87 8.26 2.37
N LEU A 304 18.19 8.18 2.48
CA LEU A 304 19.00 9.14 3.22
C LEU A 304 18.78 10.59 2.77
N HIS A 305 18.65 10.84 1.46
CA HIS A 305 18.49 12.20 0.93
C HIS A 305 17.10 12.76 1.26
N LEU A 306 16.06 11.92 1.17
CA LEU A 306 14.69 12.32 1.49
C LEU A 306 14.51 12.56 2.99
N TYR A 307 15.03 11.68 3.86
CA TYR A 307 14.98 11.90 5.31
C TYR A 307 15.78 13.13 5.76
N ALA A 308 16.82 13.52 5.01
CA ALA A 308 17.57 14.74 5.27
C ALA A 308 16.80 16.00 4.83
N LEU A 309 16.08 15.95 3.71
CA LEU A 309 15.16 17.03 3.33
C LEU A 309 14.03 17.21 4.34
N ILE A 310 13.44 16.10 4.83
CA ILE A 310 12.43 16.12 5.89
C ILE A 310 13.00 16.75 7.17
N GLU A 311 14.23 16.42 7.54
CA GLU A 311 14.92 17.01 8.70
C GLU A 311 15.18 18.51 8.52
N ALA A 312 15.59 18.94 7.32
CA ALA A 312 15.76 20.35 7.00
C ALA A 312 14.42 21.12 7.07
N ALA A 313 13.32 20.51 6.62
CA ALA A 313 11.98 21.07 6.77
C ALA A 313 11.56 21.19 8.25
N LEU A 314 11.88 20.19 9.09
CA LEU A 314 11.68 20.26 10.54
C LEU A 314 12.51 21.38 11.17
N ARG A 315 13.78 21.53 10.79
CA ARG A 315 14.64 22.64 11.24
C ARG A 315 14.00 23.98 10.93
N ARG A 316 13.53 24.16 9.69
CA ARG A 316 12.84 25.38 9.23
C ARG A 316 11.57 25.64 10.04
N LYS A 317 10.70 24.63 10.18
CA LYS A 317 9.44 24.72 10.95
C LYS A 317 9.68 25.12 12.42
N ARG A 318 10.80 24.68 12.99
CA ARG A 318 11.19 24.99 14.37
C ARG A 318 11.99 26.29 14.53
N GLY A 319 12.35 26.96 13.44
CA GLY A 319 13.12 28.21 13.47
C GLY A 319 14.51 28.07 14.10
N ARG A 320 15.13 26.88 14.03
CA ARG A 320 16.42 26.59 14.67
C ARG A 320 17.59 26.94 13.76
N THR A 321 18.68 27.45 14.35
CA THR A 321 19.97 27.52 13.65
C THR A 321 20.49 26.10 13.35
N PRO A 322 21.47 25.93 12.43
CA PRO A 322 22.10 24.64 12.19
C PRO A 322 22.66 23.99 13.47
N GLU A 323 23.30 24.78 14.33
CA GLU A 323 23.94 24.31 15.58
C GLU A 323 22.90 23.87 16.61
N GLU A 324 21.84 24.67 16.81
CA GLU A 324 20.74 24.34 17.71
C GLU A 324 20.03 23.05 17.26
N HIS A 325 19.82 22.91 15.95
CA HIS A 325 19.20 21.72 15.39
C HIS A 325 20.09 20.49 15.53
N GLN A 326 21.40 20.61 15.27
CA GLN A 326 22.36 19.54 15.48
C GLN A 326 22.39 19.08 16.95
N ALA A 327 22.39 20.03 17.89
CA ALA A 327 22.34 19.72 19.32
C ALA A 327 21.04 18.97 19.70
N ALA A 328 19.90 19.37 19.13
CA ALA A 328 18.61 18.72 19.38
C ALA A 328 18.61 17.25 18.90
N ILE A 329 19.01 17.00 17.65
CA ILE A 329 18.96 15.64 17.08
C ILE A 329 20.02 14.72 17.70
N THR A 330 21.21 15.23 18.05
CA THR A 330 22.26 14.43 18.70
C THR A 330 21.94 14.13 20.17
N SER A 331 21.30 15.05 20.88
CA SER A 331 20.76 14.80 22.22
C SER A 331 19.68 13.71 22.20
N LEU A 332 18.75 13.76 21.24
CA LEU A 332 17.77 12.71 21.02
C LEU A 332 18.44 11.35 20.77
N TRP A 333 19.38 11.30 19.82
CA TRP A 333 20.05 10.05 19.45
C TRP A 333 20.94 9.49 20.56
N SER A 334 21.54 10.34 21.39
CA SER A 334 22.28 9.92 22.59
C SER A 334 21.39 9.12 23.54
N ARG A 335 20.11 9.52 23.73
CA ARG A 335 19.16 8.75 24.56
C ARG A 335 18.86 7.38 23.97
N PHE A 336 18.71 7.26 22.66
CA PHE A 336 18.54 5.98 21.97
C PHE A 336 19.75 5.06 22.16
N SER A 337 20.97 5.60 22.05
CA SER A 337 22.19 4.84 22.27
C SER A 337 22.32 4.29 23.70
N ARG A 338 21.84 5.02 24.72
CA ARG A 338 21.84 4.55 26.12
C ARG A 338 20.93 3.34 26.31
N VAL A 339 19.78 3.30 25.62
CA VAL A 339 18.89 2.15 25.64
C VAL A 339 19.55 0.95 24.97
N ALA A 340 20.12 1.16 23.78
CA ALA A 340 20.83 0.12 23.05
C ALA A 340 22.00 -0.47 23.86
N ALA A 341 22.71 0.34 24.64
CA ALA A 341 23.80 -0.12 25.51
C ALA A 341 23.37 -1.15 26.56
N THR A 342 22.09 -1.14 26.95
CA THR A 342 21.50 -2.11 27.88
C THR A 342 20.74 -3.26 27.19
N ASN A 343 20.57 -3.18 25.87
CA ASN A 343 19.87 -4.20 25.09
C ASN A 343 20.86 -5.31 24.68
N PRO A 344 20.68 -6.57 25.16
CA PRO A 344 21.59 -7.67 24.85
C PRO A 344 21.64 -8.01 23.34
N TYR A 345 20.60 -7.63 22.59
CA TYR A 345 20.50 -7.84 21.15
C TYR A 345 21.02 -6.65 20.33
N ALA A 346 21.49 -5.56 20.95
CA ALA A 346 21.96 -4.39 20.20
C ALA A 346 23.25 -4.69 19.42
N TRP A 347 23.30 -4.32 18.15
CA TRP A 347 24.51 -4.46 17.33
C TRP A 347 25.68 -3.60 17.86
N LEU A 348 25.38 -2.37 18.27
CA LEU A 348 26.33 -1.42 18.87
C LEU A 348 25.94 -1.14 20.33
N PRO A 349 26.33 -2.01 21.29
CA PRO A 349 25.93 -1.90 22.69
C PRO A 349 26.79 -0.89 23.45
N GLN A 350 26.92 0.34 22.92
CA GLN A 350 27.73 1.41 23.51
C GLN A 350 26.91 2.70 23.56
N ALA A 351 26.80 3.27 24.75
CA ALA A 351 26.22 4.60 24.92
C ALA A 351 27.14 5.65 24.28
N ARG A 352 26.54 6.64 23.61
CA ARG A 352 27.23 7.76 22.97
C ARG A 352 26.69 9.06 23.52
N THR A 353 27.58 10.00 23.78
CA THR A 353 27.22 11.37 24.17
C THR A 353 26.76 12.17 22.95
N ALA A 354 25.99 13.24 23.17
CA ALA A 354 25.59 14.13 22.08
C ALA A 354 26.80 14.75 21.35
N ALA A 355 27.87 15.09 22.08
CA ALA A 355 29.09 15.66 21.51
C ALA A 355 29.82 14.67 20.57
N GLU A 356 29.91 13.39 20.94
CA GLU A 356 30.50 12.36 20.07
C GLU A 356 29.68 12.17 18.78
N LEU A 357 28.35 12.23 18.89
CA LEU A 357 27.45 12.07 17.74
C LEU A 357 27.50 13.30 16.80
N ALA A 358 27.71 14.49 17.37
CA ALA A 358 27.83 15.75 16.63
C ALA A 358 29.17 15.87 15.88
N THR A 359 30.23 15.26 16.38
CA THR A 359 31.60 15.46 15.88
C THR A 359 31.93 14.46 14.75
N PRO A 360 32.23 14.93 13.53
CA PRO A 360 32.69 14.04 12.46
C PRO A 360 34.07 13.43 12.75
N GLY A 361 34.28 12.20 12.29
CA GLY A 361 35.57 11.50 12.38
C GLY A 361 35.54 10.14 11.68
N ASP A 362 36.60 9.34 11.78
CA ASP A 362 36.77 8.09 11.02
C ASP A 362 35.62 7.07 11.26
N GLY A 363 35.05 7.06 12.47
CA GLY A 363 33.88 6.23 12.83
C GLY A 363 32.52 6.90 12.59
N ASN A 364 32.49 8.22 12.36
CA ASN A 364 31.28 9.06 12.34
C ASN A 364 31.31 10.13 11.24
N ARG A 365 31.82 9.79 10.05
CA ARG A 365 31.95 10.73 8.92
C ARG A 365 30.60 11.39 8.55
N PRO A 366 30.59 12.59 7.93
CA PRO A 366 29.36 13.15 7.36
C PRO A 366 28.85 12.25 6.22
N VAL A 367 27.54 12.18 6.05
CA VAL A 367 26.92 11.39 4.97
C VAL A 367 26.03 12.27 4.09
N CYS A 368 25.08 12.97 4.70
CA CYS A 368 24.36 14.08 4.09
C CYS A 368 23.98 15.05 5.20
N ALA A 369 24.00 16.36 4.99
CA ALA A 369 23.64 17.31 6.04
C ALA A 369 22.15 17.12 6.43
N PRO A 370 21.79 17.08 7.74
CA PRO A 370 22.66 17.26 8.93
C PRO A 370 23.24 15.96 9.53
N TYR A 371 23.06 14.82 8.88
CA TYR A 371 23.44 13.50 9.37
C TYR A 371 24.93 13.15 9.19
N THR A 372 25.54 12.82 10.32
CA THR A 372 26.74 11.98 10.40
C THR A 372 26.35 10.49 10.37
N LYS A 373 27.32 9.60 10.15
CA LYS A 373 27.07 8.14 10.03
C LYS A 373 26.28 7.59 11.22
N LEU A 374 26.58 8.03 12.44
CA LEU A 374 25.90 7.58 13.66
C LEU A 374 24.57 8.28 13.92
N LEU A 375 24.05 9.08 12.97
CA LEU A 375 22.67 9.56 12.95
C LEU A 375 21.82 8.84 11.89
N THR A 376 22.36 7.80 11.24
CA THR A 376 21.69 7.02 10.19
C THR A 376 21.47 5.58 10.64
N ALA A 377 20.45 4.92 10.09
CA ALA A 377 20.18 3.51 10.36
C ALA A 377 21.38 2.61 10.01
N ASN A 378 21.67 1.62 10.85
CA ASN A 378 22.70 0.62 10.58
C ASN A 378 22.07 -0.65 9.99
N LEU A 379 22.05 -0.74 8.66
CA LEU A 379 21.49 -1.89 7.94
C LEU A 379 22.41 -3.10 7.83
N GLN A 380 23.66 -2.98 8.30
CA GLN A 380 24.70 -4.01 8.14
C GLN A 380 24.78 -4.87 9.39
N VAL A 381 23.72 -5.65 9.60
CA VAL A 381 23.55 -6.50 10.78
C VAL A 381 23.12 -7.90 10.37
N ASN A 382 23.48 -8.89 11.19
CA ASN A 382 22.85 -10.21 11.14
C ASN A 382 21.96 -10.37 12.37
N GLN A 383 20.66 -10.16 12.20
CA GLN A 383 19.69 -10.16 13.29
C GLN A 383 18.38 -10.79 12.84
N ALA A 384 17.71 -11.44 13.78
CA ALA A 384 16.39 -12.02 13.54
C ALA A 384 15.51 -11.90 14.78
N ALA A 385 14.21 -11.84 14.54
CA ALA A 385 13.19 -11.91 15.57
C ALA A 385 12.09 -12.88 15.12
N GLY A 386 11.55 -13.61 16.09
CA GLY A 386 10.46 -14.58 15.91
C GLY A 386 9.41 -14.41 17.00
N LEU A 387 8.14 -14.54 16.62
CA LEU A 387 6.98 -14.45 17.50
C LEU A 387 6.08 -15.68 17.30
N ILE A 388 5.51 -16.18 18.38
CA ILE A 388 4.46 -17.19 18.37
C ILE A 388 3.15 -16.49 18.73
N LEU A 389 2.27 -16.36 17.74
CA LEU A 389 0.95 -15.74 17.86
C LEU A 389 -0.11 -16.84 17.73
N CYS A 390 -1.07 -16.90 18.65
CA CYS A 390 -2.15 -17.88 18.56
C CYS A 390 -3.46 -17.33 19.11
N SER A 391 -4.55 -18.08 18.93
CA SER A 391 -5.80 -17.82 19.63
C SER A 391 -5.65 -18.13 21.12
N ALA A 392 -6.38 -17.40 21.98
CA ALA A 392 -6.47 -17.71 23.41
C ALA A 392 -6.89 -19.16 23.65
N GLN A 393 -7.75 -19.71 22.79
CA GLN A 393 -8.11 -21.13 22.77
C GLN A 393 -6.91 -22.04 22.56
N ALA A 394 -6.10 -21.81 21.51
CA ALA A 394 -4.94 -22.64 21.24
C ALA A 394 -3.88 -22.55 22.34
N ALA A 395 -3.69 -21.35 22.92
CA ALA A 395 -2.82 -21.18 24.08
C ALA A 395 -3.33 -22.00 25.30
N HIS A 396 -4.64 -21.92 25.58
CA HIS A 396 -5.27 -22.63 26.69
C HIS A 396 -5.21 -24.15 26.53
N GLU A 397 -5.60 -24.68 25.37
CA GLU A 397 -5.58 -26.11 25.05
C GLU A 397 -4.18 -26.70 25.08
N ALA A 398 -3.17 -25.91 24.69
CA ALA A 398 -1.78 -26.34 24.76
C ALA A 398 -1.18 -26.24 26.17
N GLY A 399 -1.89 -25.64 27.13
CA GLY A 399 -1.43 -25.50 28.52
C GLY A 399 -0.46 -24.32 28.75
N VAL A 400 -0.41 -23.34 27.83
CA VAL A 400 0.44 -22.15 27.98
C VAL A 400 -0.03 -21.34 29.21
N PRO A 401 0.85 -21.08 30.20
CA PRO A 401 0.50 -20.28 31.37
C PRO A 401 0.00 -18.88 30.99
N GLN A 402 -1.12 -18.45 31.59
CA GLN A 402 -1.74 -17.17 31.22
C GLN A 402 -0.91 -15.93 31.59
N ASP A 403 0.03 -16.04 32.52
CA ASP A 403 0.98 -14.96 32.81
C ASP A 403 2.00 -14.74 31.67
N ARG A 404 2.08 -15.67 30.71
CA ARG A 404 2.85 -15.53 29.47
C ARG A 404 2.08 -14.86 28.35
N TRP A 405 0.77 -14.69 28.48
CA TRP A 405 -0.07 -14.17 27.40
C TRP A 405 0.08 -12.65 27.30
N ILE A 406 0.48 -12.18 26.11
CA ILE A 406 0.41 -10.76 25.75
C ILE A 406 -0.64 -10.59 24.67
N PHE A 407 -1.73 -9.92 25.02
CA PHE A 407 -2.85 -9.68 24.12
C PHE A 407 -2.51 -8.58 23.11
N VAL A 408 -2.96 -8.77 21.88
CA VAL A 408 -2.97 -7.71 20.86
C VAL A 408 -4.28 -6.95 20.99
N HIS A 409 -4.22 -5.67 21.38
CA HIS A 409 -5.42 -4.85 21.63
C HIS A 409 -5.94 -4.20 20.36
N ALA A 410 -5.02 -3.65 19.56
CA ALA A 410 -5.37 -2.90 18.37
C ALA A 410 -4.19 -2.91 17.41
N GLY A 411 -4.50 -2.97 16.11
CA GLY A 411 -3.59 -2.71 15.02
C GLY A 411 -4.15 -1.57 14.16
N ALA A 412 -3.29 -0.71 13.64
CA ALA A 412 -3.70 0.27 12.65
C ALA A 412 -2.62 0.51 11.61
N HIS A 413 -3.02 0.92 10.42
CA HIS A 413 -2.12 1.29 9.34
C HIS A 413 -2.69 2.42 8.47
N ALA A 414 -1.82 3.22 7.87
CA ALA A 414 -2.16 4.24 6.89
C ALA A 414 -0.92 4.60 6.06
N GLU A 415 -1.15 5.35 4.98
CA GLU A 415 -0.10 5.87 4.12
C GLU A 415 -0.24 7.38 3.98
N ASP A 416 0.88 8.09 4.02
CA ASP A 416 0.94 9.50 3.60
C ASP A 416 0.79 9.61 2.08
N GLU A 417 0.82 10.83 1.53
CA GLU A 417 1.01 10.98 0.09
C GLU A 417 2.31 10.27 -0.33
N TRP A 418 2.18 9.40 -1.33
CA TRP A 418 3.15 8.35 -1.61
C TRP A 418 4.53 8.92 -1.93
N PHE A 419 4.56 9.91 -2.83
CA PHE A 419 5.76 10.64 -3.20
C PHE A 419 5.97 11.79 -2.22
N VAL A 420 7.18 11.85 -1.63
CA VAL A 420 7.52 12.84 -0.60
C VAL A 420 7.36 14.25 -1.14
N THR A 421 7.81 14.46 -2.38
CA THR A 421 7.70 15.75 -3.07
C THR A 421 6.27 16.17 -3.38
N GLU A 422 5.29 15.28 -3.35
CA GLU A 422 3.87 15.62 -3.51
C GLU A 422 3.20 15.98 -2.17
N ARG A 423 3.84 15.80 -1.01
CA ARG A 423 3.20 16.08 0.29
C ARG A 423 2.92 17.57 0.50
N ALA A 424 1.78 17.92 1.09
CA ALA A 424 1.49 19.31 1.48
C ALA A 424 2.56 19.94 2.37
N ASP A 425 3.10 19.16 3.31
CA ASP A 425 4.14 19.56 4.26
C ASP A 425 5.13 18.39 4.42
N LEU A 426 6.43 18.69 4.36
CA LEU A 426 7.49 17.70 4.55
C LEU A 426 7.77 17.40 6.02
N ALA A 427 7.34 18.29 6.93
CA ALA A 427 7.64 18.24 8.37
C ALA A 427 6.46 17.76 9.24
N SER A 428 5.52 17.03 8.63
CA SER A 428 4.38 16.38 9.31
C SER A 428 4.00 15.06 8.63
N SER A 429 3.18 14.28 9.33
CA SER A 429 2.62 13.02 8.84
C SER A 429 1.17 12.87 9.33
N PRO A 430 0.18 13.34 8.54
CA PRO A 430 -1.23 13.08 8.81
C PRO A 430 -1.54 11.58 8.98
N ALA A 431 -0.80 10.70 8.30
CA ALA A 431 -0.97 9.26 8.42
C ALA A 431 -0.55 8.72 9.79
N ILE A 432 0.57 9.16 10.36
CA ILE A 432 0.95 8.78 11.74
C ILE A 432 -0.10 9.28 12.73
N HIS A 433 -0.58 10.52 12.58
CA HIS A 433 -1.63 11.06 13.44
C HIS A 433 -2.89 10.18 13.41
N ALA A 434 -3.35 9.81 12.21
CA ALA A 434 -4.53 8.97 12.03
C ALA A 434 -4.33 7.56 12.60
N VAL A 435 -3.17 6.94 12.38
CA VAL A 435 -2.80 5.63 12.93
C VAL A 435 -2.79 5.67 14.46
N GLY A 436 -2.15 6.68 15.05
CA GLY A 436 -2.08 6.88 16.49
C GLY A 436 -3.47 7.03 17.11
N ARG A 437 -4.30 7.91 16.55
CA ARG A 437 -5.69 8.09 16.98
C ARG A 437 -6.51 6.80 16.87
N ALA A 438 -6.37 6.07 15.77
CA ALA A 438 -7.13 4.84 15.54
C ALA A 438 -6.75 3.75 16.54
N VAL A 439 -5.45 3.49 16.71
CA VAL A 439 -4.96 2.40 17.57
C VAL A 439 -5.20 2.70 19.05
N LEU A 440 -4.95 3.93 19.51
CA LEU A 440 -5.17 4.36 20.89
C LEU A 440 -6.66 4.45 21.20
N GLY A 441 -7.45 5.01 20.28
CA GLY A 441 -8.90 5.12 20.41
C GLY A 441 -9.59 3.76 20.53
N HIS A 442 -9.21 2.78 19.69
CA HIS A 442 -9.76 1.41 19.78
C HIS A 442 -9.31 0.70 21.06
N ALA A 443 -8.07 0.91 21.50
CA ALA A 443 -7.58 0.36 22.77
C ALA A 443 -8.19 1.05 24.02
N GLY A 444 -8.91 2.15 23.85
CA GLY A 444 -9.45 2.95 24.96
C GLY A 444 -8.35 3.58 25.81
N ARG A 445 -7.26 4.03 25.18
CA ARG A 445 -6.09 4.62 25.84
C ARG A 445 -5.73 5.98 25.28
N THR A 446 -5.09 6.78 26.11
CA THR A 446 -4.33 7.96 25.72
C THR A 446 -2.85 7.60 25.59
N ILE A 447 -2.08 8.45 24.91
CA ILE A 447 -0.64 8.22 24.73
C ILE A 447 0.15 8.29 26.05
N ASP A 448 -0.36 9.03 27.04
CA ASP A 448 0.24 9.16 28.37
C ASP A 448 0.06 7.90 29.22
N GLU A 449 -0.97 7.08 28.93
CA GLU A 449 -1.23 5.79 29.60
C GLU A 449 -0.41 4.63 29.01
N ILE A 450 0.25 4.83 27.87
CA ILE A 450 1.19 3.83 27.33
C ILE A 450 2.43 3.86 28.21
N GLY A 451 2.78 2.76 28.89
CA GLY A 451 3.97 2.71 29.75
C GLY A 451 5.26 2.46 28.97
N HIS A 452 5.19 1.61 27.93
CA HIS A 452 6.34 1.18 27.13
C HIS A 452 6.16 1.59 25.67
N LEU A 453 7.08 2.38 25.13
CA LEU A 453 6.97 2.93 23.78
C LEU A 453 8.19 2.57 22.95
N ASP A 454 7.96 2.07 21.73
CA ASP A 454 8.97 2.00 20.68
C ASP A 454 8.50 2.73 19.42
N LEU A 455 9.03 3.94 19.23
CA LEU A 455 8.89 4.65 17.97
C LEU A 455 9.94 4.14 16.98
N TYR A 456 9.51 3.82 15.76
CA TYR A 456 10.41 3.46 14.67
C TYR A 456 11.45 4.57 14.43
N ALA A 457 12.74 4.20 14.39
CA ALA A 457 13.84 5.17 14.48
C ALA A 457 14.98 4.89 13.49
N CYS A 458 14.71 5.07 12.20
CA CYS A 458 15.74 5.01 11.15
C CYS A 458 16.58 6.30 11.07
N PHE A 459 15.94 7.45 11.33
CA PHE A 459 16.53 8.78 11.35
C PHE A 459 15.86 9.64 12.43
N PRO A 460 16.55 10.66 12.99
CA PRO A 460 15.97 11.59 13.97
C PRO A 460 14.67 12.24 13.50
N SER A 461 14.55 12.59 12.23
CA SER A 461 13.33 13.22 11.67
C SER A 461 12.09 12.33 11.78
N ALA A 462 12.23 11.02 11.59
CA ALA A 462 11.13 10.07 11.74
C ALA A 462 10.59 10.05 13.17
N VAL A 463 11.49 10.05 14.16
CA VAL A 463 11.13 10.06 15.58
C VAL A 463 10.51 11.40 15.97
N GLN A 464 11.07 12.52 15.47
CA GLN A 464 10.53 13.85 15.74
C GLN A 464 9.10 14.01 15.24
N ILE A 465 8.84 13.61 13.99
CA ILE A 465 7.49 13.63 13.42
C ILE A 465 6.58 12.68 14.18
N ALA A 466 7.00 11.43 14.41
CA ALA A 466 6.15 10.47 15.11
C ALA A 466 5.77 10.93 16.52
N ALA A 467 6.71 11.50 17.27
CA ALA A 467 6.44 12.05 18.59
C ALA A 467 5.48 13.25 18.53
N GLU A 468 5.65 14.17 17.57
CA GLU A 468 4.75 15.31 17.39
C GLU A 468 3.32 14.86 17.04
N GLU A 469 3.16 13.97 16.07
CA GLU A 469 1.86 13.51 15.58
C GLU A 469 1.08 12.66 16.61
N LEU A 470 1.81 11.96 17.49
CA LEU A 470 1.26 11.19 18.61
C LEU A 470 1.06 12.02 19.88
N GLY A 471 1.56 13.27 19.93
CA GLY A 471 1.51 14.12 21.12
C GLY A 471 2.46 13.71 22.24
N VAL A 472 3.59 13.07 21.91
CA VAL A 472 4.60 12.61 22.87
C VAL A 472 5.74 13.63 23.02
N PRO A 473 6.11 14.03 24.25
CA PRO A 473 7.29 14.86 24.49
C PRO A 473 8.59 14.15 24.05
N LEU A 474 9.49 14.88 23.37
CA LEU A 474 10.75 14.32 22.85
C LEU A 474 11.75 13.89 23.93
N ASP A 475 11.61 14.38 25.15
CA ASP A 475 12.44 14.03 26.30
C ASP A 475 11.95 12.77 27.04
N ARG A 476 10.77 12.25 26.70
CA ARG A 476 10.28 10.94 27.15
C ARG A 476 11.18 9.81 26.64
N GLN A 477 11.11 8.66 27.30
CA GLN A 477 11.67 7.40 26.80
C GLN A 477 10.88 6.94 25.55
N LEU A 478 11.42 7.17 24.34
CA LEU A 478 10.73 6.91 23.05
C LEU A 478 11.04 5.55 22.40
N THR A 479 11.91 4.75 23.02
CA THR A 479 12.29 3.43 22.51
C THR A 479 12.52 2.44 23.65
N VAL A 480 12.20 1.17 23.40
CA VAL A 480 12.59 0.05 24.25
C VAL A 480 13.78 -0.73 23.69
N THR A 481 14.04 -0.61 22.38
CA THR A 481 15.11 -1.34 21.68
C THR A 481 16.42 -0.56 21.56
N GLY A 482 16.35 0.77 21.36
CA GLY A 482 17.49 1.65 21.09
C GLY A 482 17.63 2.12 19.65
N GLY A 483 16.65 1.85 18.77
CA GLY A 483 16.60 2.38 17.39
C GLY A 483 17.56 1.72 16.38
N LEU A 484 17.32 1.95 15.09
CA LEU A 484 17.99 1.21 14.01
C LEU A 484 19.48 1.54 13.88
N THR A 485 19.93 2.69 14.38
CA THR A 485 21.37 3.02 14.39
C THR A 485 22.14 2.11 15.34
N PHE A 486 21.65 1.94 16.57
CA PHE A 486 22.43 1.34 17.66
C PHE A 486 22.00 -0.10 17.96
N ALA A 487 20.69 -0.33 18.09
CA ALA A 487 20.15 -1.68 18.23
C ALA A 487 20.45 -2.53 16.99
N GLY A 488 20.57 -1.87 15.83
CA GLY A 488 20.71 -2.51 14.53
C GLY A 488 19.39 -2.42 13.76
N GLY A 489 19.49 -2.22 12.45
CA GLY A 489 18.34 -2.12 11.56
C GLY A 489 18.33 -3.32 10.62
N PRO A 490 17.77 -4.48 11.01
CA PRO A 490 17.63 -5.62 10.10
C PRO A 490 16.56 -5.32 9.04
N GLY A 491 16.89 -4.42 8.11
CA GLY A 491 16.07 -4.06 6.96
C GLY A 491 14.63 -3.75 7.37
N ASN A 492 13.72 -4.57 6.87
CA ASN A 492 12.30 -4.45 7.16
C ASN A 492 11.91 -4.90 8.57
N ASN A 493 12.71 -5.72 9.23
CA ASN A 493 12.31 -6.50 10.40
C ASN A 493 12.51 -5.80 11.77
N TYR A 494 12.92 -4.54 11.81
CA TYR A 494 13.17 -3.84 13.09
C TYR A 494 11.96 -3.90 14.05
N ALA A 495 10.73 -3.70 13.55
CA ALA A 495 9.56 -3.64 14.43
C ALA A 495 9.22 -5.01 15.07
N SER A 496 9.65 -6.14 14.50
CA SER A 496 9.56 -7.44 15.18
C SER A 496 10.43 -7.48 16.45
N HIS A 497 11.60 -6.84 16.43
CA HIS A 497 12.47 -6.70 17.62
C HIS A 497 11.85 -5.78 18.67
N ALA A 498 11.14 -4.73 18.25
CA ALA A 498 10.36 -3.88 19.16
C ALA A 498 9.29 -4.68 19.90
N VAL A 499 8.46 -5.44 19.16
CA VAL A 499 7.44 -6.32 19.77
C VAL A 499 8.09 -7.36 20.69
N ALA A 500 9.15 -8.03 20.23
CA ALA A 500 9.85 -9.05 21.03
C ALA A 500 10.49 -8.48 22.31
N THR A 501 10.83 -7.18 22.33
CA THR A 501 11.34 -6.48 23.52
C THR A 501 10.22 -6.01 24.44
N LEU A 502 9.04 -5.67 23.89
CA LEU A 502 7.85 -5.30 24.66
C LEU A 502 7.27 -6.50 25.42
N VAL A 503 7.26 -7.70 24.84
CA VAL A 503 6.67 -8.91 25.45
C VAL A 503 7.16 -9.16 26.89
N PRO A 504 8.47 -9.33 27.17
CA PRO A 504 8.93 -9.56 28.54
C PRO A 504 8.73 -8.36 29.47
N ARG A 505 8.73 -7.13 28.94
CA ARG A 505 8.44 -5.91 29.73
C ARG A 505 6.99 -5.89 30.21
N LEU A 506 6.04 -6.19 29.32
CA LEU A 506 4.61 -6.24 29.64
C LEU A 506 4.23 -7.44 30.51
N ARG A 507 5.01 -8.54 30.47
CA ARG A 507 4.85 -9.62 31.46
C ARG A 507 5.29 -9.19 32.85
N SER A 508 6.35 -8.39 32.94
CA SER A 508 6.88 -7.84 34.19
C SER A 508 6.05 -6.66 34.72
N ASP A 509 5.36 -5.95 33.83
CA ASP A 509 4.43 -4.86 34.10
C ASP A 509 3.02 -5.23 33.59
N PRO A 510 2.32 -6.14 34.28
CA PRO A 510 1.09 -6.76 33.78
C PRO A 510 -0.10 -5.79 33.64
N GLU A 511 -0.02 -4.62 34.27
CA GLU A 511 -1.02 -3.56 34.17
C GLU A 511 -0.70 -2.56 33.05
N GLY A 512 0.55 -2.56 32.58
CA GLY A 512 1.05 -1.64 31.56
C GLY A 512 0.54 -1.93 30.16
N PHE A 513 0.67 -0.89 29.32
CA PHE A 513 0.41 -0.94 27.88
C PHE A 513 1.69 -0.62 27.11
N GLY A 514 1.89 -1.36 26.03
CA GLY A 514 2.99 -1.17 25.08
C GLY A 514 2.48 -0.67 23.74
N LEU A 515 3.20 0.27 23.12
CA LEU A 515 2.97 0.71 21.75
C LEU A 515 4.25 0.52 20.93
N ALA A 516 4.15 -0.22 19.84
CA ALA A 516 5.17 -0.26 18.80
C ALA A 516 4.67 0.47 17.56
N THR A 517 5.51 1.28 16.93
CA THR A 517 5.26 1.87 15.61
C THR A 517 6.25 1.36 14.59
N ALA A 518 5.88 1.43 13.31
CA ALA A 518 6.67 0.95 12.20
C ALA A 518 6.50 1.87 10.99
N VAL A 519 7.60 2.12 10.27
CA VAL A 519 7.63 3.01 9.11
C VAL A 519 8.25 2.30 7.92
N GLY A 520 7.61 2.40 6.75
CA GLY A 520 8.12 1.96 5.46
C GLY A 520 8.45 3.11 4.53
N TRP A 521 9.46 2.91 3.67
CA TRP A 521 10.00 3.90 2.74
C TRP A 521 10.39 5.23 3.43
N TYR A 522 9.83 6.34 2.97
CA TYR A 522 10.27 7.71 3.28
C TYR A 522 9.24 8.39 4.20
N LEU A 523 8.95 7.82 5.38
CA LEU A 523 7.73 8.13 6.15
C LEU A 523 6.47 7.98 5.30
N THR A 524 6.42 6.95 4.45
CA THR A 524 5.30 6.80 3.50
C THR A 524 4.25 5.84 4.04
N LYS A 525 4.68 4.69 4.55
CA LYS A 525 3.80 3.65 5.08
C LYS A 525 3.94 3.59 6.58
N HIS A 526 2.84 3.51 7.30
CA HIS A 526 2.83 3.53 8.76
C HIS A 526 1.98 2.40 9.29
N ALA A 527 2.47 1.76 10.36
CA ALA A 527 1.71 0.78 11.12
C ALA A 527 1.99 0.94 12.61
N ALA A 528 1.01 0.62 13.45
CA ALA A 528 1.16 0.62 14.89
C ALA A 528 0.36 -0.52 15.53
N THR A 529 0.81 -0.97 16.70
CA THR A 529 0.17 -2.04 17.48
C THR A 529 0.22 -1.74 18.97
N VAL A 530 -0.92 -1.82 19.65
CA VAL A 530 -1.02 -1.74 21.12
C VAL A 530 -1.09 -3.14 21.72
N LEU A 531 -0.28 -3.38 22.75
CA LEU A 531 -0.11 -4.67 23.43
C LEU A 531 -0.28 -4.50 24.94
N SER A 532 -0.82 -5.52 25.63
CA SER A 532 -0.85 -5.57 27.10
C SER A 532 -1.04 -7.01 27.59
N ALA A 533 -0.65 -7.31 28.83
CA ALA A 533 -0.98 -8.56 29.48
C ALA A 533 -2.44 -8.60 30.00
N ARG A 534 -3.17 -7.47 29.94
CA ARG A 534 -4.61 -7.41 30.21
C ARG A 534 -5.40 -7.83 28.97
N PRO A 535 -6.48 -8.61 29.08
CA PRO A 535 -7.37 -8.89 27.96
C PRO A 535 -8.02 -7.61 27.38
N PRO A 536 -8.24 -7.53 26.05
CA PRO A 536 -8.86 -6.37 25.40
C PRO A 536 -10.37 -6.36 25.62
N GLY A 537 -10.91 -5.29 26.21
CA GLY A 537 -12.36 -5.18 26.48
C GLY A 537 -13.22 -5.05 25.23
N ALA A 538 -12.69 -4.47 24.15
CA ALA A 538 -13.39 -4.29 22.86
C ALA A 538 -13.03 -5.34 21.80
N GLY A 539 -12.24 -6.36 22.17
CA GLY A 539 -11.61 -7.28 21.20
C GLY A 539 -10.57 -6.60 20.32
N PHE A 540 -9.87 -7.39 19.51
CA PHE A 540 -8.86 -6.89 18.56
C PHE A 540 -9.49 -6.39 17.25
N ARG A 541 -8.91 -5.33 16.66
CA ARG A 541 -9.16 -4.90 15.27
C ARG A 541 -7.86 -4.47 14.59
N ASP A 542 -7.69 -4.81 13.31
CA ASP A 542 -6.75 -4.15 12.39
C ASP A 542 -7.50 -3.05 11.62
N ILE A 543 -7.09 -1.80 11.78
CA ILE A 543 -7.80 -0.61 11.31
C ILE A 543 -7.02 0.04 10.16
N ASP A 544 -7.62 0.11 8.98
CA ASP A 544 -7.10 0.96 7.90
C ASP A 544 -7.52 2.41 8.16
N ALA A 545 -6.63 3.16 8.81
CA ALA A 545 -6.83 4.57 9.10
C ALA A 545 -6.64 5.46 7.85
N GLY A 546 -6.15 4.90 6.74
CA GLY A 546 -5.94 5.59 5.48
C GLY A 546 -7.23 5.83 4.68
N LEU A 547 -8.31 5.10 4.99
CA LEU A 547 -9.61 5.20 4.31
C LEU A 547 -10.32 6.53 4.53
N ARG A 548 -10.14 7.13 5.71
CA ARG A 548 -10.73 8.42 6.10
C ARG A 548 -9.68 9.50 6.38
N LEU A 549 -8.62 9.52 5.56
CA LEU A 549 -7.50 10.43 5.70
C LEU A 549 -7.46 11.43 4.54
N PRO A 550 -7.70 12.73 4.78
CA PRO A 550 -7.38 13.77 3.81
C PRO A 550 -5.89 13.77 3.51
N ARG A 551 -5.52 13.73 2.23
CA ARG A 551 -4.12 13.78 1.77
C ARG A 551 -3.93 14.98 0.84
N PRO A 552 -3.83 16.21 1.38
CA PRO A 552 -3.52 17.37 0.56
C PRO A 552 -2.14 17.18 -0.09
N ALA A 553 -2.06 17.49 -1.37
CA ALA A 553 -0.88 17.29 -2.18
C ALA A 553 -0.49 18.55 -2.94
N ARG A 554 0.80 18.67 -3.27
CA ARG A 554 1.37 19.72 -4.13
C ARG A 554 1.66 19.15 -5.50
N ARG A 555 1.50 19.99 -6.52
CA ARG A 555 2.10 19.74 -7.83
C ARG A 555 3.62 19.82 -7.70
N VAL A 556 4.33 18.95 -8.42
CA VAL A 556 5.80 18.91 -8.43
C VAL A 556 6.32 19.12 -9.83
N VAL A 557 7.38 19.91 -9.96
CA VAL A 557 8.11 20.12 -11.21
C VAL A 557 9.62 20.08 -10.98
N THR A 558 10.37 19.83 -12.03
CA THR A 558 11.83 19.93 -12.06
C THR A 558 12.26 21.21 -12.81
N GLY A 559 13.50 21.65 -12.59
CA GLY A 559 14.08 22.81 -13.27
C GLY A 559 14.38 23.99 -12.33
N PRO A 560 14.83 25.14 -12.87
CA PRO A 560 15.15 26.31 -12.05
C PRO A 560 13.88 26.96 -11.47
N ALA A 561 13.94 27.40 -10.21
CA ALA A 561 12.91 28.27 -9.63
C ALA A 561 13.36 29.73 -9.74
N GLU A 562 12.70 30.53 -10.58
CA GLU A 562 13.04 31.96 -10.71
C GLU A 562 12.55 32.80 -9.52
N ARG A 563 11.49 32.35 -8.82
CA ARG A 563 10.83 33.06 -7.69
C ARG A 563 10.22 32.10 -6.64
N GLY A 564 10.98 31.11 -6.17
CA GLY A 564 10.56 30.17 -5.13
C GLY A 564 11.03 30.55 -3.72
N VAL A 565 10.31 30.10 -2.70
CA VAL A 565 10.76 30.15 -1.30
C VAL A 565 11.42 28.82 -0.94
N LEU A 566 12.66 28.83 -0.47
CA LEU A 566 13.37 27.62 -0.04
C LEU A 566 12.63 26.93 1.13
N GLU A 567 12.25 25.68 0.92
CA GLU A 567 11.57 24.84 1.91
C GLU A 567 12.52 23.92 2.65
N ALA A 568 13.34 23.18 1.91
CA ALA A 568 14.31 22.24 2.46
C ALA A 568 15.54 22.16 1.58
N TYR A 569 16.67 21.79 2.19
CA TYR A 569 17.90 21.50 1.46
C TYR A 569 18.70 20.41 2.17
N THR A 570 19.56 19.73 1.42
CA THR A 570 20.57 18.82 1.96
C THR A 570 21.82 18.88 1.10
N VAL A 571 22.97 18.58 1.70
CA VAL A 571 24.26 18.46 1.00
C VAL A 571 24.76 17.05 1.19
N THR A 572 25.02 16.33 0.11
CA THR A 572 25.62 14.99 0.16
C THR A 572 27.13 15.08 0.31
N TYR A 573 27.73 14.08 0.95
CA TYR A 573 29.18 14.01 1.17
C TYR A 573 29.76 12.70 0.63
N ARG A 574 30.95 12.79 0.05
CA ARG A 574 31.75 11.60 -0.28
C ARG A 574 32.31 10.96 0.98
N ARG A 575 32.88 9.75 0.85
CA ARG A 575 33.44 9.02 2.00
C ARG A 575 34.61 9.74 2.68
N ASP A 576 35.35 10.56 1.95
CA ASP A 576 36.44 11.40 2.46
C ASP A 576 35.94 12.68 3.15
N GLY A 577 34.62 12.91 3.19
CA GLY A 577 34.00 14.08 3.80
C GLY A 577 33.90 15.30 2.88
N THR A 578 34.30 15.21 1.61
CA THR A 578 34.13 16.30 0.66
C THR A 578 32.66 16.48 0.25
N PRO A 579 32.11 17.71 0.24
CA PRO A 579 30.78 17.97 -0.32
C PRO A 579 30.69 17.53 -1.79
N ASP A 580 29.59 16.88 -2.15
CA ASP A 580 29.37 16.34 -3.49
C ASP A 580 28.25 17.10 -4.23
N THR A 581 27.01 16.98 -3.76
CA THR A 581 25.84 17.57 -4.43
C THR A 581 24.90 18.23 -3.43
N GLY A 582 24.40 19.42 -3.76
CA GLY A 582 23.29 20.05 -3.02
C GLY A 582 21.95 19.65 -3.65
N ILE A 583 20.94 19.40 -2.83
CA ILE A 583 19.57 19.15 -3.28
C ILE A 583 18.65 20.12 -2.55
N VAL A 584 17.74 20.77 -3.27
CA VAL A 584 16.81 21.76 -2.70
C VAL A 584 15.37 21.49 -3.11
N THR A 585 14.44 21.84 -2.22
CA THR A 585 13.03 22.03 -2.55
C THR A 585 12.64 23.49 -2.35
N GLU A 586 11.96 24.06 -3.33
CA GLU A 586 11.48 25.45 -3.31
C GLU A 586 9.98 25.46 -3.61
N ILE A 587 9.23 26.33 -2.94
CA ILE A 587 7.78 26.47 -3.14
C ILE A 587 7.50 27.77 -3.88
N LEU A 588 6.83 27.65 -5.03
CA LEU A 588 6.37 28.78 -5.84
C LEU A 588 5.13 29.43 -5.23
N GLY A 589 4.79 30.65 -5.66
CA GLY A 589 3.65 31.41 -5.12
C GLY A 589 2.28 30.73 -5.29
N ASP A 590 2.14 29.79 -6.24
CA ASP A 590 0.93 28.98 -6.47
C ASP A 590 0.89 27.68 -5.62
N GLY A 591 1.91 27.45 -4.79
CA GLY A 591 2.05 26.24 -3.97
C GLY A 591 2.73 25.07 -4.66
N THR A 592 3.12 25.19 -5.94
CA THR A 592 3.90 24.17 -6.67
C THR A 592 5.29 24.00 -6.04
N ARG A 593 5.73 22.75 -5.87
CA ARG A 593 7.09 22.42 -5.39
C ARG A 593 8.03 22.21 -6.59
N VAL A 594 9.16 22.90 -6.55
CA VAL A 594 10.30 22.67 -7.45
C VAL A 594 11.34 21.84 -6.71
N VAL A 595 11.83 20.78 -7.33
CA VAL A 595 12.93 19.98 -6.81
C VAL A 595 14.09 19.95 -7.80
N ARG A 596 15.31 20.23 -7.33
CA ARG A 596 16.50 20.32 -8.19
C ARG A 596 17.79 20.10 -7.43
N THR A 597 18.85 19.78 -8.18
CA THR A 597 20.22 19.75 -7.70
C THR A 597 20.91 21.10 -7.89
N VAL A 598 21.86 21.40 -7.00
CA VAL A 598 22.65 22.64 -6.99
C VAL A 598 24.10 22.36 -6.60
N ALA A 599 25.01 23.27 -6.96
CA ALA A 599 26.37 23.21 -6.46
C ALA A 599 26.39 23.39 -4.92
N PRO A 600 27.10 22.54 -4.15
CA PRO A 600 27.11 22.62 -2.68
C PRO A 600 27.46 24.00 -2.12
N ALA A 601 28.33 24.75 -2.81
CA ALA A 601 28.71 26.11 -2.41
C ALA A 601 27.53 27.10 -2.34
N THR A 602 26.45 26.85 -3.08
CA THR A 602 25.22 27.67 -3.03
C THR A 602 24.44 27.51 -1.72
N LEU A 603 24.73 26.46 -0.96
CA LEU A 603 24.08 26.13 0.31
C LEU A 603 24.99 26.42 1.52
N ALA A 604 26.10 27.14 1.31
CA ALA A 604 26.98 27.54 2.39
C ALA A 604 26.29 28.57 3.31
N GLY A 605 26.48 28.42 4.62
CA GLY A 605 25.80 29.22 5.65
C GLY A 605 24.40 28.69 5.99
N ASP A 606 23.50 29.57 6.43
CA ASP A 606 22.08 29.25 6.60
C ASP A 606 21.26 29.91 5.46
N PRO A 607 20.86 29.14 4.44
CA PRO A 607 20.14 29.68 3.28
C PRO A 607 18.65 29.91 3.56
N PHE A 608 18.13 29.54 4.75
CA PHE A 608 16.73 29.80 5.06
C PHE A 608 16.49 31.30 5.32
N GLY A 609 15.59 31.88 4.52
CA GLY A 609 15.03 33.20 4.77
C GLY A 609 13.78 33.16 5.67
N GLY A 610 13.35 34.33 6.14
CA GLY A 610 12.15 34.52 6.98
C GLY A 610 10.81 34.52 6.24
N THR A 611 10.80 34.39 4.92
CA THR A 611 9.58 34.36 4.10
C THR A 611 8.77 33.08 4.40
N PRO A 612 7.47 33.16 4.75
CA PRO A 612 6.63 31.97 4.93
C PRO A 612 6.50 31.12 3.67
N LEU A 613 6.29 29.81 3.82
CA LEU A 613 6.00 28.94 2.68
C LEU A 613 4.57 29.18 2.17
N PRO A 614 4.37 29.34 0.86
CA PRO A 614 3.03 29.34 0.27
C PRO A 614 2.27 28.05 0.65
N PRO A 615 0.96 28.15 0.99
CA PRO A 615 0.16 26.98 1.30
C PRO A 615 0.07 26.03 0.09
N PRO A 616 -0.26 24.74 0.30
CA PRO A 616 -0.62 23.88 -0.82
C PRO A 616 -1.88 24.43 -1.52
N GLY A 617 -1.98 24.23 -2.83
CA GLY A 617 -3.22 24.53 -3.55
C GLY A 617 -4.38 23.65 -3.07
N GLU A 618 -5.61 24.11 -3.28
CA GLU A 618 -6.78 23.28 -2.98
C GLU A 618 -6.78 22.02 -3.87
N PRO A 619 -7.10 20.84 -3.31
CA PRO A 619 -7.13 19.62 -4.10
C PRO A 619 -8.31 19.69 -5.10
N PRO A 620 -8.15 19.16 -6.32
CA PRO A 620 -9.20 19.17 -7.34
C PRO A 620 -10.35 18.19 -7.06
N VAL A 621 -10.21 17.35 -6.03
CA VAL A 621 -11.27 16.49 -5.48
C VAL A 621 -11.24 16.60 -3.97
N LEU A 622 -12.38 16.92 -3.37
CA LEU A 622 -12.61 16.96 -1.92
C LEU A 622 -13.42 15.73 -1.51
N VAL A 623 -13.11 15.16 -0.35
CA VAL A 623 -13.87 14.06 0.25
C VAL A 623 -14.27 14.45 1.66
N GLU A 624 -15.56 14.35 1.97
CA GLU A 624 -16.13 14.62 3.28
C GLU A 624 -16.90 13.39 3.77
N TRP A 625 -16.85 13.11 5.07
CA TRP A 625 -17.57 11.99 5.68
C TRP A 625 -18.65 12.52 6.61
N HIS A 626 -19.91 12.25 6.26
CA HIS A 626 -21.11 12.60 7.03
C HIS A 626 -21.71 11.32 7.61
N GLY A 627 -21.15 10.87 8.73
CA GLY A 627 -21.47 9.56 9.32
C GLY A 627 -21.06 8.41 8.40
N SER A 628 -22.04 7.74 7.80
CA SER A 628 -21.85 6.65 6.83
C SER A 628 -22.03 7.08 5.37
N VAL A 629 -22.32 8.37 5.13
CA VAL A 629 -22.38 8.97 3.79
C VAL A 629 -21.03 9.58 3.43
N THR A 630 -20.47 9.20 2.28
CA THR A 630 -19.24 9.81 1.74
C THR A 630 -19.60 10.81 0.65
N VAL A 631 -19.20 12.07 0.80
CA VAL A 631 -19.40 13.09 -0.24
C VAL A 631 -18.09 13.26 -1.00
N ILE A 632 -18.13 13.06 -2.31
CA ILE A 632 -17.01 13.24 -3.23
C ILE A 632 -17.33 14.46 -4.10
N ARG A 633 -16.51 15.50 -4.02
CA ARG A 633 -16.77 16.80 -4.67
C ARG A 633 -15.62 17.16 -5.61
N LEU A 634 -15.93 17.36 -6.90
CA LEU A 634 -15.00 17.96 -7.85
C LEU A 634 -14.78 19.43 -7.49
N ASN A 635 -13.53 19.88 -7.43
CA ASN A 635 -13.15 21.19 -6.90
C ASN A 635 -12.18 21.93 -7.84
N ARG A 636 -12.60 22.15 -9.09
CA ARG A 636 -11.94 23.01 -10.07
C ARG A 636 -12.96 23.98 -10.70
N PRO A 637 -13.68 24.81 -9.92
CA PRO A 637 -14.77 25.64 -10.43
C PRO A 637 -14.34 26.60 -11.55
N ALA A 638 -13.11 27.14 -11.48
CA ALA A 638 -12.55 28.01 -12.51
C ALA A 638 -12.36 27.31 -13.86
N ALA A 639 -12.13 25.99 -13.86
CA ALA A 639 -12.08 25.13 -15.04
C ALA A 639 -13.41 24.37 -15.26
N ARG A 640 -14.51 24.85 -14.66
CA ARG A 640 -15.83 24.19 -14.75
C ARG A 640 -15.81 22.70 -14.35
N ASN A 641 -14.96 22.36 -13.38
CA ASN A 641 -14.73 21.00 -12.89
C ASN A 641 -14.31 20.00 -14.00
N ALA A 642 -13.66 20.48 -15.06
CA ALA A 642 -13.11 19.60 -16.08
C ALA A 642 -12.12 18.58 -15.47
N VAL A 643 -12.10 17.36 -16.01
CA VAL A 643 -11.28 16.26 -15.50
C VAL A 643 -9.93 16.26 -16.20
N ASP A 644 -8.87 16.57 -15.44
CA ASP A 644 -7.47 16.36 -15.82
C ASP A 644 -6.94 15.04 -15.17
N PRO A 645 -5.71 14.57 -15.49
CA PRO A 645 -5.17 13.35 -14.92
C PRO A 645 -5.11 13.34 -13.39
N VAL A 646 -4.81 14.48 -12.75
CA VAL A 646 -4.75 14.59 -11.30
C VAL A 646 -6.14 14.39 -10.69
N THR A 647 -7.16 15.02 -11.27
CA THR A 647 -8.56 14.90 -10.88
C THR A 647 -9.04 13.47 -11.05
N ALA A 648 -8.73 12.81 -12.17
CA ALA A 648 -9.10 11.42 -12.42
C ALA A 648 -8.50 10.47 -11.37
N ARG A 649 -7.19 10.57 -11.12
CA ARG A 649 -6.47 9.78 -10.11
C ARG A 649 -7.06 9.98 -8.70
N LEU A 650 -7.35 11.21 -8.31
CA LEU A 650 -7.92 11.51 -6.99
C LEU A 650 -9.38 11.06 -6.87
N LEU A 651 -10.17 11.16 -7.94
CA LEU A 651 -11.54 10.66 -7.98
C LEU A 651 -11.57 9.13 -7.84
N LYS A 652 -10.71 8.43 -8.58
CA LYS A 652 -10.53 6.98 -8.42
C LYS A 652 -10.17 6.62 -6.99
N ARG A 653 -9.16 7.29 -6.42
CA ARG A 653 -8.71 7.06 -5.04
C ARG A 653 -9.87 7.24 -4.04
N ALA A 654 -10.71 8.26 -4.23
CA ALA A 654 -11.86 8.51 -3.38
C ALA A 654 -12.92 7.39 -3.48
N ILE A 655 -13.18 6.89 -4.69
CA ILE A 655 -14.12 5.78 -4.91
C ILE A 655 -13.57 4.46 -4.34
N ASP A 656 -12.29 4.16 -4.54
CA ASP A 656 -11.66 2.96 -4.00
C ASP A 656 -11.68 2.96 -2.46
N ALA A 657 -11.37 4.11 -1.84
CA ALA A 657 -11.45 4.28 -0.39
C ALA A 657 -12.90 4.13 0.12
N PHE A 658 -13.88 4.69 -0.60
CA PHE A 658 -15.30 4.50 -0.30
C PHE A 658 -15.72 3.03 -0.39
N GLU A 659 -15.27 2.30 -1.40
CA GLU A 659 -15.60 0.89 -1.60
C GLU A 659 -14.96 0.00 -0.51
N ALA A 660 -13.73 0.32 -0.10
CA ALA A 660 -13.02 -0.40 0.96
C ALA A 660 -13.52 -0.10 2.37
N ASP A 661 -14.13 1.07 2.63
CA ASP A 661 -14.57 1.47 3.98
C ASP A 661 -15.82 0.72 4.47
N PRO A 662 -15.74 -0.19 5.46
CA PRO A 662 -16.89 -0.94 5.95
C PRO A 662 -17.94 -0.07 6.66
N GLU A 663 -17.56 1.13 7.11
CA GLU A 663 -18.44 2.11 7.76
C GLU A 663 -19.14 3.02 6.74
N ALA A 664 -18.65 3.08 5.49
CA ALA A 664 -19.32 3.81 4.41
C ALA A 664 -20.44 2.98 3.78
N ARG A 665 -21.60 3.61 3.57
CA ARG A 665 -22.84 2.97 3.09
C ARG A 665 -23.30 3.48 1.74
N VAL A 666 -23.13 4.76 1.46
CA VAL A 666 -23.56 5.42 0.21
C VAL A 666 -22.65 6.60 -0.08
N ALA A 667 -22.40 6.89 -1.35
CA ALA A 667 -21.64 8.05 -1.78
C ALA A 667 -22.50 9.06 -2.52
N VAL A 668 -22.18 10.35 -2.38
CA VAL A 668 -22.74 11.44 -3.18
C VAL A 668 -21.61 12.08 -3.99
N LEU A 669 -21.69 12.01 -5.32
CA LEU A 669 -20.79 12.70 -6.24
C LEU A 669 -21.40 14.04 -6.67
N THR A 670 -20.63 15.12 -6.56
CA THR A 670 -21.08 16.46 -6.94
C THR A 670 -19.90 17.36 -7.33
N GLY A 671 -20.18 18.60 -7.75
CA GLY A 671 -19.17 19.60 -8.09
C GLY A 671 -19.21 20.81 -7.15
N ASN A 672 -18.10 21.53 -7.05
CA ASN A 672 -18.06 22.87 -6.44
C ASN A 672 -18.26 23.93 -7.54
N GLY A 673 -19.02 24.98 -7.24
CA GLY A 673 -19.37 26.02 -8.21
C GLY A 673 -20.56 25.64 -9.10
N PRO A 674 -20.73 26.32 -10.26
CA PRO A 674 -22.00 26.34 -10.99
C PRO A 674 -22.30 25.11 -11.84
N VAL A 675 -21.34 24.20 -12.02
CA VAL A 675 -21.50 22.99 -12.85
C VAL A 675 -20.91 21.77 -12.14
N VAL A 676 -21.50 20.60 -12.31
CA VAL A 676 -20.93 19.36 -11.80
C VAL A 676 -19.58 19.05 -12.45
N CYS A 677 -19.52 19.06 -13.79
CA CYS A 677 -18.33 18.80 -14.60
C CYS A 677 -18.61 19.06 -16.08
N SER A 678 -17.76 19.86 -16.73
CA SER A 678 -17.88 20.17 -18.17
C SER A 678 -17.20 19.16 -19.10
N GLY A 679 -16.66 18.05 -18.58
CA GLY A 679 -16.02 17.00 -19.38
C GLY A 679 -14.50 16.94 -19.18
N THR A 680 -13.78 16.48 -20.20
CA THR A 680 -12.31 16.39 -20.19
C THR A 680 -11.66 17.78 -20.20
N ASP A 681 -10.55 17.94 -19.49
CA ASP A 681 -9.72 19.15 -19.57
C ASP A 681 -9.02 19.23 -20.94
N LEU A 682 -9.61 19.98 -21.88
CA LEU A 682 -9.10 20.13 -23.24
C LEU A 682 -7.68 20.72 -23.28
N PRO A 683 -7.31 21.74 -22.45
CA PRO A 683 -5.92 22.19 -22.36
C PRO A 683 -4.93 21.09 -21.95
N ALA A 684 -5.28 20.23 -20.99
CA ALA A 684 -4.44 19.09 -20.60
C ALA A 684 -4.34 18.04 -21.72
N ALA A 685 -5.46 17.68 -22.33
CA ALA A 685 -5.49 16.76 -23.46
C ALA A 685 -4.64 17.26 -24.65
N ALA A 686 -4.66 18.57 -24.93
CA ALA A 686 -3.83 19.18 -25.97
C ALA A 686 -2.31 19.08 -25.70
N ARG A 687 -1.90 18.88 -24.44
CA ARG A 687 -0.51 18.61 -24.04
C ARG A 687 -0.17 17.11 -24.05
N GLY A 688 -1.10 16.24 -24.45
CA GLY A 688 -0.94 14.78 -24.39
C GLY A 688 -1.07 14.20 -22.98
N GLU A 689 -1.62 14.97 -22.03
CA GLU A 689 -1.82 14.58 -20.64
C GLU A 689 -3.18 13.87 -20.49
N ASP A 690 -3.33 12.70 -21.11
CA ASP A 690 -4.52 11.87 -20.93
C ASP A 690 -4.46 11.07 -19.61
N PRO A 691 -5.57 10.94 -18.86
CA PRO A 691 -5.60 10.10 -17.68
C PRO A 691 -5.30 8.65 -18.07
N PRO A 692 -4.39 7.96 -17.35
CA PRO A 692 -4.15 6.53 -17.54
C PRO A 692 -5.46 5.74 -17.51
N ALA A 693 -5.55 4.67 -18.30
CA ALA A 693 -6.78 3.86 -18.37
C ALA A 693 -7.20 3.31 -17.00
N GLU A 694 -6.23 3.04 -16.13
CA GLU A 694 -6.42 2.59 -14.74
C GLU A 694 -6.99 3.67 -13.82
N ASP A 695 -6.76 4.95 -14.11
CA ASP A 695 -7.25 6.10 -13.35
C ASP A 695 -8.65 6.56 -13.78
N ARG A 696 -9.17 6.00 -14.88
CA ARG A 696 -10.54 6.25 -15.32
C ARG A 696 -11.51 5.48 -14.42
N THR A 697 -12.57 6.15 -13.98
CA THR A 697 -13.66 5.54 -13.20
C THR A 697 -14.56 4.69 -14.11
N ALA A 698 -14.00 3.65 -14.71
CA ALA A 698 -14.70 2.82 -15.70
C ALA A 698 -15.82 1.98 -15.07
N ARG A 699 -15.68 1.61 -13.79
CA ARG A 699 -16.64 0.75 -13.07
C ARG A 699 -17.37 1.52 -11.96
N PRO A 700 -18.71 1.50 -11.93
CA PRO A 700 -19.48 1.98 -10.79
C PRO A 700 -19.12 1.22 -9.50
N PRO A 701 -19.13 1.87 -8.32
CA PRO A 701 -18.91 1.19 -7.04
C PRO A 701 -20.00 0.14 -6.79
N ALA A 702 -19.71 -0.90 -5.99
CA ALA A 702 -20.74 -1.87 -5.63
C ALA A 702 -21.70 -1.28 -4.59
N LYS A 703 -21.20 -0.38 -3.73
CA LYS A 703 -22.03 0.44 -2.84
C LYS A 703 -22.82 1.49 -3.63
N PRO A 704 -24.00 1.92 -3.13
CA PRO A 704 -24.79 2.96 -3.80
C PRO A 704 -24.04 4.28 -4.02
N LEU A 705 -24.20 4.86 -5.20
CA LEU A 705 -23.68 6.17 -5.60
C LEU A 705 -24.82 7.05 -6.13
N ILE A 706 -24.90 8.28 -5.63
CA ILE A 706 -25.85 9.30 -6.06
C ILE A 706 -25.09 10.45 -6.72
N ALA A 707 -25.47 10.86 -7.93
CA ALA A 707 -24.98 12.08 -8.54
C ALA A 707 -25.91 13.26 -8.21
N ALA A 708 -25.34 14.35 -7.66
CA ALA A 708 -26.02 15.62 -7.48
C ALA A 708 -25.52 16.62 -8.52
N VAL A 709 -26.37 16.90 -9.52
CA VAL A 709 -26.01 17.63 -10.73
C VAL A 709 -26.61 19.03 -10.75
N GLU A 710 -25.72 20.02 -10.61
CA GLU A 710 -25.99 21.42 -10.90
C GLU A 710 -25.41 21.78 -12.28
N GLY A 711 -26.12 22.62 -13.04
CA GLY A 711 -25.67 23.11 -14.33
C GLY A 711 -25.38 22.02 -15.36
N ALA A 712 -24.36 22.23 -16.19
CA ALA A 712 -24.05 21.33 -17.29
C ALA A 712 -23.26 20.09 -16.82
N ALA A 713 -23.74 18.91 -17.20
CA ALA A 713 -23.05 17.62 -17.13
C ALA A 713 -22.75 17.16 -18.57
N LEU A 714 -21.58 17.53 -19.09
CA LEU A 714 -21.21 17.29 -20.49
C LEU A 714 -20.00 16.37 -20.60
N GLY A 715 -19.99 15.52 -21.62
CA GLY A 715 -18.90 14.58 -21.89
C GLY A 715 -18.58 13.72 -20.67
N ALA A 716 -17.32 13.75 -20.21
CA ALA A 716 -16.92 13.04 -18.99
C ALA A 716 -17.78 13.40 -17.74
N GLY A 717 -18.32 14.61 -17.65
CA GLY A 717 -19.25 14.98 -16.58
C GLY A 717 -20.61 14.29 -16.68
N CYS A 718 -21.09 14.07 -17.91
CA CYS A 718 -22.26 13.24 -18.18
C CYS A 718 -21.95 11.78 -17.86
N GLU A 719 -20.79 11.25 -18.26
CA GLU A 719 -20.37 9.89 -17.95
C GLU A 719 -20.31 9.63 -16.43
N LEU A 720 -19.79 10.58 -15.66
CA LEU A 720 -19.76 10.51 -14.20
C LEU A 720 -21.17 10.47 -13.59
N ALA A 721 -22.10 11.30 -14.09
CA ALA A 721 -23.48 11.27 -13.63
C ALA A 721 -24.18 9.95 -13.99
N LEU A 722 -23.96 9.43 -15.20
CA LEU A 722 -24.52 8.16 -15.68
C LEU A 722 -23.92 6.93 -14.98
N ALA A 723 -22.72 7.07 -14.42
CA ALA A 723 -22.10 6.03 -13.61
C ALA A 723 -22.78 5.86 -12.24
N ALA A 724 -23.48 6.88 -11.74
CA ALA A 724 -24.26 6.80 -10.51
C ALA A 724 -25.47 5.86 -10.67
N ASP A 725 -25.96 5.36 -9.53
CA ASP A 725 -27.18 4.55 -9.47
C ASP A 725 -28.43 5.44 -9.47
N LEU A 726 -28.30 6.62 -8.86
CA LEU A 726 -29.38 7.60 -8.74
C LEU A 726 -28.87 9.00 -9.13
N ILE A 727 -29.70 9.77 -9.82
CA ILE A 727 -29.40 11.15 -10.23
C ILE A 727 -30.44 12.10 -9.64
N VAL A 728 -29.94 13.12 -8.96
CA VAL A 728 -30.71 14.29 -8.52
C VAL A 728 -30.14 15.49 -9.26
N ALA A 729 -30.97 16.22 -10.00
CA ALA A 729 -30.52 17.34 -10.82
C ALA A 729 -31.34 18.61 -10.57
N ALA A 730 -30.74 19.78 -10.78
CA ALA A 730 -31.49 21.02 -10.94
C ALA A 730 -32.28 21.00 -12.27
N ASP A 731 -33.40 21.72 -12.32
CA ASP A 731 -34.28 21.77 -13.49
C ASP A 731 -33.67 22.46 -14.71
N ASP A 732 -32.71 23.36 -14.48
CA ASP A 732 -31.90 24.05 -15.46
C ASP A 732 -30.62 23.30 -15.87
N SER A 733 -30.38 22.11 -15.31
CA SER A 733 -29.23 21.27 -15.67
C SER A 733 -29.37 20.68 -17.08
N LEU A 734 -28.23 20.53 -17.76
CA LEU A 734 -28.12 20.04 -19.13
C LEU A 734 -27.21 18.81 -19.19
N PHE A 735 -27.63 17.75 -19.87
CA PHE A 735 -26.86 16.51 -20.00
C PHE A 735 -26.57 16.20 -21.47
N GLY A 736 -25.33 15.84 -21.80
CA GLY A 736 -25.00 15.51 -23.19
C GLY A 736 -23.61 14.93 -23.39
N LEU A 737 -23.42 14.29 -24.55
CA LEU A 737 -22.14 13.73 -25.01
C LEU A 737 -21.74 14.43 -26.33
N PRO A 738 -21.08 15.60 -26.25
CA PRO A 738 -20.77 16.41 -27.44
C PRO A 738 -19.61 15.84 -28.28
N GLU A 739 -18.97 14.75 -27.87
CA GLU A 739 -17.74 14.20 -28.46
C GLU A 739 -17.86 13.92 -29.96
N VAL A 740 -19.03 13.46 -30.43
CA VAL A 740 -19.26 13.20 -31.87
C VAL A 740 -19.07 14.43 -32.76
N ARG A 741 -19.20 15.64 -32.20
CA ARG A 741 -18.94 16.92 -32.91
C ARG A 741 -17.46 17.19 -33.11
N HIS A 742 -16.61 16.51 -32.35
CA HIS A 742 -15.17 16.78 -32.26
C HIS A 742 -14.32 15.58 -32.69
N GLY A 743 -14.94 14.45 -33.06
CA GLY A 743 -14.26 13.23 -33.54
C GLY A 743 -14.11 12.08 -32.54
N PRO A 744 -13.95 12.26 -31.22
CA PRO A 744 -13.87 11.14 -30.28
C PRO A 744 -15.26 10.55 -29.96
N VAL A 745 -15.28 9.38 -29.30
CA VAL A 745 -16.50 8.74 -28.82
C VAL A 745 -16.36 8.49 -27.31
N ALA A 746 -17.30 9.03 -26.52
CA ALA A 746 -17.48 8.70 -25.11
C ALA A 746 -18.16 7.34 -24.98
N ALA A 747 -17.43 6.25 -25.29
CA ALA A 747 -17.98 4.89 -25.40
C ALA A 747 -18.75 4.47 -24.14
N ASP A 748 -18.22 4.86 -22.99
CA ASP A 748 -18.74 4.58 -21.67
C ASP A 748 -20.08 5.30 -21.41
N GLY A 749 -20.19 6.57 -21.80
CA GLY A 749 -21.43 7.33 -21.78
C GLY A 749 -22.47 6.79 -22.75
N VAL A 750 -22.06 6.45 -23.98
CA VAL A 750 -22.95 5.90 -25.02
C VAL A 750 -23.58 4.59 -24.54
N LEU A 751 -22.80 3.67 -23.98
CA LEU A 751 -23.30 2.40 -23.45
C LEU A 751 -24.28 2.60 -22.30
N ARG A 752 -24.01 3.56 -21.41
CA ARG A 752 -24.89 3.87 -20.27
C ARG A 752 -26.20 4.53 -20.71
N LEU A 753 -26.17 5.43 -21.69
CA LEU A 753 -27.39 6.01 -22.28
C LEU A 753 -28.23 4.95 -23.00
N ALA A 754 -27.59 4.06 -23.76
CA ALA A 754 -28.29 2.98 -24.46
C ALA A 754 -29.00 2.02 -23.50
N ARG A 755 -28.50 1.85 -22.28
CA ARG A 755 -29.12 1.06 -21.21
C ARG A 755 -30.19 1.82 -20.43
N GLY A 756 -30.04 3.14 -20.29
CA GLY A 756 -30.91 3.98 -19.46
C GLY A 756 -32.07 4.66 -20.18
N LEU A 757 -32.05 4.75 -21.52
CA LEU A 757 -33.05 5.46 -22.31
C LEU A 757 -33.60 4.61 -23.45
N PRO A 758 -34.81 4.93 -23.96
CA PRO A 758 -35.29 4.37 -25.22
C PRO A 758 -34.27 4.62 -26.33
N ARG A 759 -33.99 3.59 -27.14
CA ARG A 759 -32.96 3.60 -28.19
C ARG A 759 -32.99 4.86 -29.07
N ALA A 760 -34.17 5.30 -29.50
CA ALA A 760 -34.30 6.48 -30.36
C ALA A 760 -33.82 7.76 -29.67
N ILE A 761 -34.14 7.92 -28.39
CA ILE A 761 -33.72 9.08 -27.59
C ILE A 761 -32.21 9.01 -27.28
N ALA A 762 -31.69 7.83 -26.95
CA ALA A 762 -30.26 7.64 -26.76
C ALA A 762 -29.48 8.00 -28.04
N LEU A 763 -29.95 7.56 -29.21
CA LEU A 763 -29.34 7.91 -30.49
C LEU A 763 -29.49 9.39 -30.84
N GLU A 764 -30.59 10.05 -30.49
CA GLU A 764 -30.74 11.50 -30.66
C GLU A 764 -29.65 12.25 -29.89
N LEU A 765 -29.50 11.96 -28.59
CA LEU A 765 -28.45 12.54 -27.74
C LEU A 765 -27.04 12.27 -28.31
N VAL A 766 -26.75 11.02 -28.66
CA VAL A 766 -25.42 10.58 -29.08
C VAL A 766 -25.06 11.07 -30.48
N LEU A 767 -25.97 11.01 -31.45
CA LEU A 767 -25.67 11.35 -32.85
C LEU A 767 -25.70 12.85 -33.11
N THR A 768 -26.56 13.60 -32.40
CA THR A 768 -26.59 15.06 -32.53
C THR A 768 -25.51 15.73 -31.68
N GLY A 769 -25.15 15.13 -30.54
CA GLY A 769 -24.34 15.76 -29.51
C GLY A 769 -25.00 17.01 -28.88
N GLU A 770 -26.29 17.27 -29.14
CA GLU A 770 -27.03 18.34 -28.46
C GLU A 770 -27.36 17.93 -27.02
N PRO A 771 -27.16 18.82 -26.03
CA PRO A 771 -27.51 18.52 -24.65
C PRO A 771 -29.04 18.51 -24.44
N MET A 772 -29.51 17.65 -23.55
CA MET A 772 -30.91 17.52 -23.16
C MET A 772 -31.18 18.09 -21.76
N PRO A 773 -32.29 18.83 -21.57
CA PRO A 773 -32.68 19.32 -20.25
C PRO A 773 -33.00 18.22 -19.24
N ALA A 774 -32.61 18.44 -17.99
CA ALA A 774 -32.84 17.51 -16.88
C ALA A 774 -34.32 17.13 -16.73
N ARG A 775 -35.25 18.08 -16.93
CA ARG A 775 -36.69 17.81 -16.86
C ARG A 775 -37.15 16.75 -17.86
N ARG A 776 -36.66 16.81 -19.10
CA ARG A 776 -36.97 15.82 -20.12
C ARG A 776 -36.40 14.44 -19.75
N LEU A 777 -35.18 14.39 -19.22
CA LEU A 777 -34.55 13.15 -18.77
C LEU A 777 -35.22 12.54 -17.53
N HIS A 778 -35.79 13.37 -16.66
CA HIS A 778 -36.66 12.92 -15.57
C HIS A 778 -37.94 12.28 -16.10
N ASP A 779 -38.62 12.92 -17.07
CA ASP A 779 -39.83 12.37 -17.68
C ASP A 779 -39.58 11.04 -18.40
N LEU A 780 -38.34 10.80 -18.85
CA LEU A 780 -37.89 9.57 -19.50
C LEU A 780 -37.37 8.51 -18.51
N GLY A 781 -37.31 8.82 -17.21
CA GLY A 781 -36.91 7.87 -16.15
C GLY A 781 -35.40 7.76 -15.91
N LEU A 782 -34.58 8.60 -16.55
CA LEU A 782 -33.12 8.60 -16.31
C LEU A 782 -32.73 9.37 -15.04
N ILE A 783 -33.46 10.45 -14.71
CA ILE A 783 -33.25 11.27 -13.51
C ILE A 783 -34.33 10.97 -12.48
N ASN A 784 -33.93 10.67 -11.23
CA ASN A 784 -34.86 10.27 -10.18
C ASN A 784 -35.59 11.44 -9.54
N ARG A 785 -34.92 12.60 -9.40
CA ARG A 785 -35.50 13.80 -8.79
C ARG A 785 -34.99 15.06 -9.48
N VAL A 786 -35.89 15.99 -9.74
CA VAL A 786 -35.57 17.34 -10.21
C VAL A 786 -35.82 18.34 -9.07
N THR A 787 -34.94 19.32 -8.94
CA THR A 787 -34.98 20.36 -7.91
C THR A 787 -34.84 21.74 -8.53
N GLY A 788 -35.07 22.81 -7.76
CA GLY A 788 -34.65 24.15 -8.19
C GLY A 788 -33.13 24.30 -8.15
N PRO A 789 -32.54 25.27 -8.87
CA PRO A 789 -31.09 25.47 -8.91
C PRO A 789 -30.48 25.65 -7.51
N GLY A 790 -29.32 25.02 -7.29
CA GLY A 790 -28.61 25.04 -6.01
C GLY A 790 -29.20 24.14 -4.92
N LYS A 791 -30.17 23.26 -5.24
CA LYS A 791 -30.81 22.34 -4.30
C LYS A 791 -30.50 20.87 -4.57
N ALA A 792 -29.80 20.52 -5.64
CA ALA A 792 -29.55 19.13 -6.01
C ALA A 792 -28.73 18.40 -4.94
N TYR A 793 -27.70 19.05 -4.37
CA TYR A 793 -26.85 18.46 -3.32
C TYR A 793 -27.64 18.15 -2.04
N ALA A 794 -28.45 19.09 -1.55
CA ALA A 794 -29.25 18.89 -0.35
C ALA A 794 -30.23 17.71 -0.53
N GLN A 795 -30.92 17.67 -1.67
CA GLN A 795 -31.87 16.59 -1.97
C GLN A 795 -31.20 15.23 -2.19
N ALA A 796 -29.98 15.21 -2.73
CA ALA A 796 -29.16 14.00 -2.83
C ALA A 796 -28.70 13.51 -1.45
N MET A 797 -28.35 14.42 -0.54
CA MET A 797 -28.00 14.08 0.84
C MET A 797 -29.19 13.48 1.60
N ASP A 798 -30.40 14.03 1.44
CA ASP A 798 -31.60 13.44 2.04
C ASP A 798 -31.84 12.00 1.57
N LEU A 799 -31.61 11.74 0.27
CA LEU A 799 -31.70 10.40 -0.30
C LEU A 799 -30.59 9.48 0.20
N ALA A 800 -29.36 9.98 0.33
CA ALA A 800 -28.23 9.25 0.88
C ALA A 800 -28.49 8.84 2.33
N VAL A 801 -28.96 9.76 3.18
CA VAL A 801 -29.29 9.49 4.58
C VAL A 801 -30.41 8.44 4.68
N LEU A 802 -31.44 8.53 3.83
CA LEU A 802 -32.49 7.52 3.76
C LEU A 802 -31.91 6.14 3.40
N ILE A 803 -31.07 6.04 2.37
CA ILE A 803 -30.43 4.77 1.98
C ILE A 803 -29.55 4.23 3.12
N ALA A 804 -28.76 5.09 3.75
CA ALA A 804 -27.85 4.75 4.83
C ALA A 804 -28.55 4.26 6.10
N SER A 805 -29.83 4.61 6.29
CA SER A 805 -30.66 4.14 7.41
C SER A 805 -31.11 2.67 7.29
N HIS A 806 -30.98 2.07 6.11
CA HIS A 806 -31.39 0.68 5.86
C HIS A 806 -30.24 -0.32 6.11
N PRO A 807 -30.56 -1.61 6.32
CA PRO A 807 -29.53 -2.66 6.44
C PRO A 807 -28.64 -2.75 5.19
N ALA A 808 -27.33 -2.54 5.37
CA ALA A 808 -26.35 -2.45 4.28
C ALA A 808 -26.38 -3.65 3.31
N ALA A 809 -26.45 -4.87 3.86
CA ALA A 809 -26.47 -6.09 3.06
C ALA A 809 -27.72 -6.17 2.15
N ALA A 810 -28.88 -5.71 2.64
CA ALA A 810 -30.11 -5.71 1.87
C ALA A 810 -30.04 -4.70 0.71
N VAL A 811 -29.51 -3.50 0.97
CA VAL A 811 -29.30 -2.46 -0.06
C VAL A 811 -28.35 -2.96 -1.15
N LEU A 812 -27.21 -3.53 -0.77
CA LEU A 812 -26.24 -4.10 -1.71
C LEU A 812 -26.85 -5.25 -2.53
N HIS A 813 -27.62 -6.13 -1.89
CA HIS A 813 -28.26 -7.25 -2.58
C HIS A 813 -29.34 -6.78 -3.57
N ALA A 814 -30.17 -5.82 -3.17
CA ALA A 814 -31.20 -5.24 -4.03
C ALA A 814 -30.58 -4.59 -5.28
N LYS A 815 -29.55 -3.75 -5.09
CA LYS A 815 -28.78 -3.15 -6.20
C LYS A 815 -28.22 -4.22 -7.14
N ARG A 816 -27.59 -5.27 -6.60
CA ARG A 816 -27.04 -6.39 -7.40
C ARG A 816 -28.10 -7.15 -8.22
N ILE A 817 -29.35 -7.24 -7.76
CA ILE A 817 -30.43 -7.85 -8.54
C ILE A 817 -30.75 -6.97 -9.76
N VAL A 818 -30.90 -5.66 -9.54
CA VAL A 818 -31.19 -4.70 -10.61
C VAL A 818 -30.04 -4.62 -11.62
N ASP A 819 -28.80 -4.51 -11.14
CA ASP A 819 -27.61 -4.40 -12.00
C ASP A 819 -27.45 -5.62 -12.92
N ARG A 820 -27.71 -6.83 -12.41
CA ARG A 820 -27.68 -8.06 -13.21
C ARG A 820 -28.76 -8.08 -14.28
N HIS A 821 -29.96 -7.58 -13.98
CA HIS A 821 -31.05 -7.54 -14.96
C HIS A 821 -30.76 -6.57 -16.11
N HIS A 822 -30.11 -5.44 -15.81
CA HIS A 822 -29.78 -4.40 -16.79
C HIS A 822 -28.40 -4.56 -17.45
N GLY A 823 -27.70 -5.68 -17.23
CA GLY A 823 -26.35 -5.90 -17.78
C GLY A 823 -25.33 -4.85 -17.32
N ARG A 824 -25.49 -4.29 -16.11
CA ARG A 824 -24.52 -3.36 -15.48
C ARG A 824 -23.39 -4.10 -14.77
N THR A 825 -23.45 -5.43 -14.67
CA THR A 825 -22.31 -6.26 -14.27
C THR A 825 -21.26 -6.25 -15.38
N GLY A 826 -19.98 -6.11 -15.03
CA GLY A 826 -18.85 -6.06 -15.97
C GLY A 826 -18.61 -7.31 -16.82
N ASP A 827 -19.57 -8.23 -16.86
CA ASP A 827 -19.55 -9.46 -17.66
C ASP A 827 -20.09 -9.26 -19.08
N ASP A 828 -20.85 -8.18 -19.35
CA ASP A 828 -21.46 -7.92 -20.66
C ASP A 828 -20.90 -6.68 -21.37
N ALA A 829 -20.18 -6.95 -22.46
CA ALA A 829 -19.84 -6.11 -23.62
C ALA A 829 -18.54 -5.26 -23.59
N ASN A 830 -17.48 -5.84 -24.16
CA ASN A 830 -16.49 -5.11 -24.96
C ASN A 830 -16.85 -5.31 -26.46
N LEU A 831 -17.81 -4.55 -26.97
CA LEU A 831 -18.00 -4.38 -28.41
C LEU A 831 -16.98 -3.35 -28.89
N ASP A 832 -15.85 -3.83 -29.41
CA ASP A 832 -14.78 -3.00 -30.00
C ASP A 832 -15.27 -2.36 -31.30
N LEU A 833 -15.86 -1.16 -31.20
CA LEU A 833 -16.34 -0.37 -32.34
C LEU A 833 -15.22 0.38 -33.09
N ARG A 834 -13.95 0.02 -32.91
CA ARG A 834 -12.83 0.65 -33.65
C ARG A 834 -12.50 0.05 -35.02
N LYS A 835 -13.38 -0.80 -35.58
CA LYS A 835 -13.30 -1.20 -36.99
C LYS A 835 -14.64 -0.94 -37.71
N ALA A 836 -14.82 0.28 -38.21
CA ALA A 836 -15.67 0.49 -39.37
C ALA A 836 -14.81 0.26 -40.63
N PRO A 837 -15.25 -0.58 -41.59
CA PRO A 837 -14.52 -0.83 -42.82
C PRO A 837 -14.70 0.34 -43.80
N SER A 838 -13.66 0.60 -44.60
CA SER A 838 -13.84 1.04 -45.99
C SER A 838 -14.19 -0.17 -46.85
#